data_AF-A0A285S6S4-F1
#
_entry.id   AF-A0A285S6S4-F1
#
_cell.length_a   1.000
_cell.length_b   1.000
_cell.length_c   1.000
_cell.angle_alpha   90.00
_cell.angle_beta   90.00
_cell.angle_gamma   90.00
#
_symmetry.space_group_name_H-M   'P 1'
#
loop_
_entity.id
_entity.type
_entity.pdbx_description
1 polymer ?
#
loop_
_entity_poly.entity_id
_entity_poly.type
_entity_poly.pdbx_seq_one_letter_code
_entity_poly.pdbx_strand_id
1 'polypeptide(L)'
;MVHLYKELQPADHFEISLPQSLSTQERQLLTLFYQPLTGPEPISLYLTLWAEAEDATSSSMSHYYLMSVLNMPIGKIFEARIALEAIGLLRTFRKQEEENRSFIYELIRPLDAYTFFQDPLLSMFLFSKIGEQAYRKLRKRFVKSVTTNGFKDVSRTFTDVYKPVHSKINMEQMDNQPTSTIPYPFYMEEFDFNLLKSGLSEQLVPSKTLTLEIREVIAKLAYLYRFNPLDMQQVVILALDDEMNLSRERLKKAAADVYKLTISNEPPQLQKFFSTEIDENRIVEKTVKSKEEEMIEYFESTNPIEHLRNLNNGKEPTDYTKELVSNLFINHGMNIGVVNVLIEYVMLQTDKKLPKNFVETIADHWNRKNIKTAKEAMAIARSEHDKFKKIKNKEYIPKVSEVELEKQNVSNTNTRTAKYERTIPYEFLKQLNNGREPFPYTIELAESLVNNYSMPIGVVNVLMEYAFEQTDGKVTRRFVETIASNWMKIGIDTAEDALNQIDKTIKNKEFLRTTGFIPTITRETIKKDITEVDGIYYFYETTPPYEFMKDLNNGSEPFPTNVKIAEDLINKFDLPLGVVNVLSEYVLSRQGGKFSKRYVETIANTLRQAGIQTAKEAFDYLSKTKEELEMKSKLGYVPQITQEQIQSADNDGEHYYSAKTPYEFLKQLSNGTEPNASNVKLAESLVLNNGLSIGVANVLIEYVYNIKSGQLPKKYVETIASNWIHQNIRTVQQAKAVLHNKEAANEMLRNVGYVPTITETELQQMIGNRDIEEQFKEYEMTTPYEFLKKLNHGVEPYANNIQLAEKLVHRYKLPVGVTNVLIEYVLEIKDGKLPRAYVETIADSWSRKNFVTAKDAAEHVAMEKENYAKRQEEQENRPRSKWGRVEQIPDWFKERNEQIPSNDSSQQPDSIDFEKERLRILEKLGRKE
;
A
#
# COMPACT_ATOMS: atom_id res chain seq x y z
N MET A 1 -24.39 -44.12 7.41
CA MET A 1 -23.02 -44.30 7.90
C MET A 1 -22.21 -44.97 6.81
N VAL A 2 -20.97 -44.52 6.56
CA VAL A 2 -20.05 -45.13 5.59
C VAL A 2 -19.50 -46.45 6.17
N HIS A 3 -19.04 -47.37 5.31
CA HIS A 3 -18.49 -48.68 5.72
C HIS A 3 -17.10 -48.56 6.36
N LEU A 4 -17.04 -47.98 7.57
CA LEU A 4 -15.82 -47.63 8.30
C LEU A 4 -14.80 -48.79 8.41
N TYR A 5 -15.30 -50.02 8.56
CA TYR A 5 -14.52 -51.26 8.59
C TYR A 5 -13.72 -51.57 7.31
N LYS A 6 -13.98 -50.86 6.19
CA LYS A 6 -13.17 -50.97 4.97
C LYS A 6 -11.91 -50.11 5.03
N GLU A 7 -11.93 -49.00 5.76
CA GLU A 7 -10.87 -47.98 5.70
C GLU A 7 -9.93 -47.98 6.90
N LEU A 8 -10.41 -48.34 8.10
CA LEU A 8 -9.60 -48.52 9.30
C LEU A 8 -10.17 -49.63 10.19
N GLN A 9 -9.29 -50.49 10.71
CA GLN A 9 -9.62 -51.58 11.63
C GLN A 9 -8.79 -51.49 12.92
N PRO A 10 -9.31 -51.94 14.08
CA PRO A 10 -8.57 -51.91 15.35
C PRO A 10 -7.22 -52.67 15.34
N ALA A 11 -7.10 -53.70 14.49
CA ALA A 11 -5.89 -54.50 14.32
C ALA A 11 -4.89 -53.93 13.29
N ASP A 12 -5.25 -52.88 12.54
CA ASP A 12 -4.32 -52.20 11.64
C ASP A 12 -3.19 -51.58 12.48
N HIS A 13 -1.96 -51.61 11.96
CA HIS A 13 -0.79 -51.06 12.65
C HIS A 13 -0.49 -49.63 12.19
N PHE A 14 0.19 -48.84 13.03
CA PHE A 14 0.66 -47.50 12.70
C PHE A 14 2.01 -47.16 13.34
N GLU A 15 2.76 -46.32 12.65
CA GLU A 15 3.98 -45.67 13.12
C GLU A 15 3.76 -44.15 13.14
N ILE A 16 4.44 -43.44 14.04
CA ILE A 16 4.31 -41.98 14.17
C ILE A 16 5.61 -41.33 13.70
N SER A 17 5.49 -40.27 12.90
CA SER A 17 6.62 -39.47 12.43
C SER A 17 6.51 -38.05 12.97
N LEU A 18 7.53 -37.61 13.71
CA LEU A 18 7.63 -36.27 14.27
C LEU A 18 8.82 -35.54 13.63
N PRO A 19 8.63 -34.82 12.50
CA PRO A 19 9.72 -34.21 11.75
C PRO A 19 10.37 -33.00 12.45
N GLN A 20 9.72 -32.42 13.47
CA GLN A 20 10.23 -31.32 14.29
C GLN A 20 9.71 -31.44 15.73
N SER A 21 10.56 -31.17 16.72
CA SER A 21 10.14 -31.08 18.14
C SER A 21 9.13 -29.95 18.35
N LEU A 22 7.96 -30.28 18.90
CA LEU A 22 6.92 -29.31 19.26
C LEU A 22 7.20 -28.69 20.64
N SER A 23 6.62 -27.53 20.94
CA SER A 23 6.86 -26.85 22.22
C SER A 23 5.58 -26.45 22.97
N THR A 24 5.76 -25.92 24.18
CA THR A 24 4.68 -25.29 24.98
C THR A 24 3.94 -24.16 24.23
N GLN A 25 4.55 -23.54 23.20
CA GLN A 25 3.87 -22.57 22.34
C GLN A 25 2.87 -23.25 21.40
N GLU A 26 3.27 -24.30 20.69
CA GLU A 26 2.39 -25.12 19.85
C GLU A 26 1.19 -25.66 20.66
N ARG A 27 1.42 -26.09 21.92
CA ARG A 27 0.31 -26.48 22.82
C ARG A 27 -0.72 -25.37 23.04
N GLN A 28 -0.29 -24.11 23.20
CA GLN A 28 -1.23 -22.98 23.33
C GLN A 28 -1.99 -22.70 22.04
N LEU A 29 -1.36 -22.90 20.88
CA LEU A 29 -2.01 -22.73 19.57
C LEU A 29 -3.08 -23.81 19.36
N LEU A 30 -2.76 -25.08 19.65
CA LEU A 30 -3.72 -26.19 19.58
C LEU A 30 -4.96 -25.93 20.44
N THR A 31 -4.79 -25.61 21.73
CA THR A 31 -5.91 -25.37 22.66
C THR A 31 -6.74 -24.12 22.32
N LEU A 32 -6.11 -23.02 21.89
CA LEU A 32 -6.81 -21.72 21.76
C LEU A 32 -7.29 -21.39 20.34
N PHE A 33 -6.76 -22.07 19.31
CA PHE A 33 -7.06 -21.79 17.90
C PHE A 33 -7.67 -23.01 17.19
N TYR A 34 -7.12 -24.22 17.38
CA TYR A 34 -7.58 -25.41 16.66
C TYR A 34 -8.70 -26.17 17.38
N GLN A 35 -8.67 -26.26 18.72
CA GLN A 35 -9.72 -26.92 19.51
C GLN A 35 -11.12 -26.30 19.35
N PRO A 36 -11.30 -24.96 19.22
CA PRO A 36 -12.61 -24.37 18.90
C PRO A 36 -13.15 -24.69 17.51
N LEU A 37 -12.28 -25.09 16.57
CA LEU A 37 -12.65 -25.47 15.20
C LEU A 37 -12.96 -26.96 15.08
N THR A 38 -12.07 -27.80 15.60
CA THR A 38 -12.09 -29.27 15.45
C THR A 38 -12.83 -30.00 16.59
N GLY A 39 -12.97 -29.36 17.75
CA GLY A 39 -13.49 -29.99 18.97
C GLY A 39 -12.40 -30.66 19.82
N PRO A 40 -12.77 -31.30 20.93
CA PRO A 40 -11.82 -31.91 21.86
C PRO A 40 -11.28 -33.26 21.38
N GLU A 41 -12.07 -34.09 20.68
CA GLU A 41 -11.68 -35.44 20.27
C GLU A 41 -10.43 -35.44 19.35
N PRO A 42 -10.34 -34.57 18.31
CA PRO A 42 -9.15 -34.50 17.44
C PRO A 42 -7.91 -34.00 18.17
N ILE A 43 -8.06 -32.99 19.04
CA ILE A 43 -6.93 -32.45 19.81
C ILE A 43 -6.44 -33.46 20.86
N SER A 44 -7.31 -34.27 21.45
CA SER A 44 -6.91 -35.38 22.32
C SER A 44 -6.08 -36.41 21.55
N LEU A 45 -6.53 -36.82 20.36
CA LEU A 45 -5.77 -37.72 19.48
C LEU A 45 -4.41 -37.14 19.09
N TYR A 46 -4.32 -35.87 18.72
CA TYR A 46 -3.06 -35.19 18.40
C TYR A 46 -2.10 -35.17 19.61
N LEU A 47 -2.60 -34.83 20.80
CA LEU A 47 -1.78 -34.77 22.02
C LEU A 47 -1.28 -36.15 22.45
N THR A 48 -2.08 -37.21 22.30
CA THR A 48 -1.63 -38.59 22.51
C THR A 48 -0.56 -38.96 21.48
N LEU A 49 -0.80 -38.76 20.18
CA LEU A 49 0.20 -39.08 19.15
C LEU A 49 1.52 -38.29 19.33
N TRP A 50 1.46 -37.04 19.77
CA TRP A 50 2.66 -36.26 20.12
C TRP A 50 3.39 -36.90 21.30
N ALA A 51 2.71 -37.22 22.41
CA ALA A 51 3.33 -37.83 23.58
C ALA A 51 4.03 -39.16 23.28
N GLU A 52 3.42 -40.03 22.48
CA GLU A 52 4.04 -41.29 22.03
C GLU A 52 5.26 -41.05 21.12
N ALA A 53 5.25 -39.99 20.32
CA ALA A 53 6.34 -39.64 19.41
C ALA A 53 7.52 -38.90 20.08
N GLU A 54 7.42 -38.55 21.37
CA GLU A 54 8.56 -38.09 22.17
C GLU A 54 9.43 -39.27 22.68
N ASP A 55 8.92 -40.52 22.66
CA ASP A 55 9.72 -41.70 22.95
C ASP A 55 10.43 -42.20 21.68
N ALA A 56 11.77 -42.12 21.69
CA ALA A 56 12.64 -42.56 20.60
C ALA A 56 12.69 -44.10 20.41
N THR A 57 11.99 -44.88 21.23
CA THR A 57 11.84 -46.34 21.10
C THR A 57 10.52 -46.77 20.45
N SER A 58 9.68 -45.80 20.04
CA SER A 58 8.34 -46.01 19.46
C SER A 58 8.34 -47.00 18.29
N SER A 59 7.83 -48.20 18.58
CA SER A 59 7.65 -49.30 17.61
C SER A 59 6.25 -49.25 16.98
N SER A 60 6.01 -50.07 15.96
CA SER A 60 4.72 -50.15 15.26
C SER A 60 3.60 -50.55 16.23
N MET A 61 2.61 -49.68 16.42
CA MET A 61 1.50 -49.83 17.39
C MET A 61 0.21 -50.27 16.70
N SER A 62 -0.68 -50.99 17.38
CA SER A 62 -2.02 -51.29 16.85
C SER A 62 -3.05 -50.23 17.27
N HIS A 63 -4.08 -50.01 16.45
CA HIS A 63 -5.12 -49.01 16.77
C HIS A 63 -5.94 -49.32 18.04
N TYR A 64 -5.93 -50.57 18.52
CA TYR A 64 -6.41 -50.93 19.85
C TYR A 64 -5.74 -50.12 20.98
N TYR A 65 -4.47 -49.73 20.83
CA TYR A 65 -3.79 -48.88 21.80
C TYR A 65 -4.47 -47.52 21.93
N LEU A 66 -4.67 -46.82 20.81
CA LEU A 66 -5.37 -45.53 20.77
C LEU A 66 -6.81 -45.65 21.30
N MET A 67 -7.50 -46.77 21.03
CA MET A 67 -8.84 -47.04 21.59
C MET A 67 -8.81 -47.12 23.12
N SER A 68 -7.81 -47.77 23.71
CA SER A 68 -7.68 -47.89 25.16
C SER A 68 -7.24 -46.59 25.85
N VAL A 69 -6.26 -45.88 25.29
CA VAL A 69 -5.70 -44.64 25.87
C VAL A 69 -6.67 -43.47 25.78
N LEU A 70 -7.35 -43.29 24.65
CA LEU A 70 -8.35 -42.23 24.47
C LEU A 70 -9.72 -42.61 25.07
N ASN A 71 -9.92 -43.90 25.42
CA ASN A 71 -11.22 -44.48 25.76
C ASN A 71 -12.30 -44.18 24.68
N MET A 72 -11.91 -44.35 23.41
CA MET A 72 -12.75 -44.03 22.24
C MET A 72 -12.95 -45.25 21.32
N PRO A 73 -14.15 -45.47 20.75
CA PRO A 73 -14.35 -46.49 19.73
C PRO A 73 -13.62 -46.11 18.44
N ILE A 74 -13.22 -47.10 17.63
CA ILE A 74 -12.45 -46.88 16.39
C ILE A 74 -13.11 -45.89 15.42
N GLY A 75 -14.45 -45.82 15.39
CA GLY A 75 -15.18 -44.83 14.60
C GLY A 75 -14.93 -43.39 15.04
N LYS A 76 -14.80 -43.14 16.35
CA LYS A 76 -14.45 -41.81 16.87
C LYS A 76 -13.00 -41.44 16.62
N ILE A 77 -12.09 -42.40 16.70
CA ILE A 77 -10.68 -42.17 16.33
C ILE A 77 -10.56 -41.86 14.84
N PHE A 78 -11.33 -42.53 13.97
CA PHE A 78 -11.38 -42.27 12.54
C PHE A 78 -11.96 -40.88 12.20
N GLU A 79 -13.09 -40.49 12.82
CA GLU A 79 -13.63 -39.12 12.72
C GLU A 79 -12.62 -38.07 13.19
N ALA A 80 -11.97 -38.31 14.34
CA ALA A 80 -10.96 -37.43 14.91
C ALA A 80 -9.71 -37.31 14.00
N ARG A 81 -9.28 -38.40 13.37
CA ARG A 81 -8.16 -38.43 12.43
C ARG A 81 -8.46 -37.60 11.18
N ILE A 82 -9.64 -37.79 10.58
CA ILE A 82 -10.10 -36.99 9.43
C ILE A 82 -10.15 -35.50 9.78
N ALA A 83 -10.56 -35.13 10.99
CA ALA A 83 -10.56 -33.73 11.42
C ALA A 83 -9.14 -33.14 11.55
N LEU A 84 -8.14 -33.93 11.97
CA LEU A 84 -6.73 -33.51 11.99
C LEU A 84 -6.13 -33.42 10.58
N GLU A 85 -6.47 -34.37 9.70
CA GLU A 85 -6.08 -34.36 8.29
C GLU A 85 -6.64 -33.13 7.56
N ALA A 86 -7.95 -32.87 7.70
CA ALA A 86 -8.63 -31.76 7.03
C ALA A 86 -8.21 -30.36 7.51
N ILE A 87 -7.76 -30.23 8.75
CA ILE A 87 -7.23 -28.96 9.30
C ILE A 87 -5.71 -28.80 9.11
N GLY A 88 -5.04 -29.80 8.51
CA GLY A 88 -3.61 -29.78 8.20
C GLY A 88 -2.68 -30.02 9.39
N LEU A 89 -3.15 -30.61 10.48
CA LEU A 89 -2.34 -30.99 11.65
C LEU A 89 -1.76 -32.41 11.55
N LEU A 90 -2.31 -33.26 10.68
CA LEU A 90 -1.86 -34.64 10.50
C LEU A 90 -1.78 -34.97 9.02
N ARG A 91 -0.77 -35.76 8.64
CA ARG A 91 -0.76 -36.51 7.37
C ARG A 91 -0.78 -38.00 7.65
N THR A 92 -1.62 -38.69 6.90
CA THR A 92 -1.77 -40.14 6.95
C THR A 92 -1.28 -40.75 5.66
N PHE A 93 -0.25 -41.58 5.74
CA PHE A 93 0.16 -42.48 4.67
C PHE A 93 -0.35 -43.89 4.99
N ARG A 94 -0.63 -44.71 3.96
CA ARG A 94 -1.09 -46.10 4.13
C ARG A 94 -0.35 -47.03 3.18
N LYS A 95 0.26 -48.07 3.73
CA LYS A 95 0.79 -49.23 3.01
C LYS A 95 -0.21 -50.38 3.13
N GLN A 96 -0.31 -51.21 2.08
CA GLN A 96 -1.09 -52.44 2.11
C GLN A 96 -0.28 -53.54 1.43
N GLU A 97 -0.02 -54.63 2.17
CA GLU A 97 0.72 -55.80 1.70
C GLU A 97 -0.11 -57.03 2.04
N GLU A 98 -0.63 -57.69 1.00
CA GLU A 98 -1.58 -58.81 1.11
C GLU A 98 -2.81 -58.43 1.96
N GLU A 99 -2.99 -59.07 3.12
CA GLU A 99 -4.06 -58.77 4.07
C GLU A 99 -3.68 -57.69 5.10
N ASN A 100 -2.38 -57.43 5.30
CA ASN A 100 -1.88 -56.51 6.32
C ASN A 100 -1.90 -55.05 5.86
N ARG A 101 -2.23 -54.16 6.78
CA ARG A 101 -2.27 -52.71 6.58
C ARG A 101 -1.43 -52.02 7.63
N SER A 102 -0.57 -51.12 7.20
CA SER A 102 0.16 -50.22 8.09
C SER A 102 -0.03 -48.76 7.67
N PHE A 103 -0.05 -47.89 8.67
CA PHE A 103 -0.21 -46.45 8.51
C PHE A 103 1.03 -45.72 9.02
N ILE A 104 1.32 -44.55 8.46
CA ILE A 104 2.30 -43.61 9.02
C ILE A 104 1.57 -42.30 9.31
N TYR A 105 1.65 -41.84 10.55
CA TYR A 105 1.05 -40.62 11.04
C TYR A 105 2.13 -39.55 11.21
N GLU A 106 2.31 -38.70 10.18
CA GLU A 106 3.21 -37.55 10.20
C GLU A 106 2.52 -36.37 10.90
N LEU A 107 2.99 -36.00 12.10
CA LEU A 107 2.46 -34.88 12.87
C LEU A 107 2.99 -33.56 12.32
N ILE A 108 2.06 -32.64 12.02
CA ILE A 108 2.37 -31.31 11.53
C ILE A 108 2.17 -30.30 12.65
N ARG A 109 3.13 -29.40 12.83
CA ARG A 109 3.02 -28.29 13.79
C ARG A 109 1.83 -27.37 13.46
N PRO A 110 1.10 -26.84 14.45
CA PRO A 110 0.13 -25.79 14.21
C PRO A 110 0.79 -24.56 13.58
N LEU A 111 0.03 -23.82 12.75
CA LEU A 111 0.45 -22.52 12.23
C LEU A 111 0.70 -21.55 13.40
N ASP A 112 1.69 -20.67 13.22
CA ASP A 112 1.89 -19.58 14.16
C ASP A 112 0.66 -18.64 14.14
N ALA A 113 0.45 -17.92 15.25
CA ALA A 113 -0.74 -17.10 15.40
C ALA A 113 -0.85 -15.94 14.38
N TYR A 114 0.25 -15.43 13.82
CA TYR A 114 0.18 -14.37 12.82
C TYR A 114 -0.32 -14.94 11.48
N THR A 115 0.29 -16.03 11.01
CA THR A 115 -0.14 -16.74 9.80
C THR A 115 -1.58 -17.26 9.92
N PHE A 116 -1.96 -17.82 11.08
CA PHE A 116 -3.34 -18.26 11.35
C PHE A 116 -4.35 -17.12 11.23
N PHE A 117 -4.05 -15.93 11.76
CA PHE A 117 -4.95 -14.76 11.64
C PHE A 117 -4.91 -14.11 10.24
N GLN A 118 -3.93 -14.43 9.39
CA GLN A 118 -3.90 -14.03 7.98
C GLN A 118 -4.74 -14.94 7.08
N ASP A 119 -4.83 -16.24 7.39
CA ASP A 119 -5.69 -17.16 6.63
C ASP A 119 -7.18 -16.75 6.75
N PRO A 120 -7.87 -16.40 5.64
CA PRO A 120 -9.23 -15.88 5.72
C PRO A 120 -10.26 -16.88 6.26
N LEU A 121 -10.04 -18.19 6.10
CA LEU A 121 -10.99 -19.23 6.49
C LEU A 121 -10.83 -19.57 7.97
N LEU A 122 -9.61 -19.90 8.42
CA LEU A 122 -9.30 -20.22 9.81
C LEU A 122 -9.62 -19.02 10.73
N SER A 123 -9.26 -17.81 10.30
CA SER A 123 -9.58 -16.55 10.97
C SER A 123 -11.10 -16.33 11.13
N MET A 124 -11.88 -16.51 10.04
CA MET A 124 -13.33 -16.32 10.04
C MET A 124 -14.07 -17.41 10.83
N PHE A 125 -13.69 -18.69 10.66
CA PHE A 125 -14.31 -19.78 11.42
C PHE A 125 -14.00 -19.66 12.91
N LEU A 126 -12.79 -19.25 13.29
CA LEU A 126 -12.45 -19.04 14.71
C LEU A 126 -13.29 -17.88 15.28
N PHE A 127 -13.36 -16.74 14.59
CA PHE A 127 -14.23 -15.62 14.95
C PHE A 127 -15.70 -16.05 15.13
N SER A 128 -16.23 -16.86 14.21
CA SER A 128 -17.59 -17.40 14.27
C SER A 128 -17.81 -18.34 15.46
N LYS A 129 -16.80 -19.14 15.85
CA LYS A 129 -16.90 -20.13 16.95
C LYS A 129 -16.74 -19.52 18.33
N ILE A 130 -15.81 -18.59 18.55
CA ILE A 130 -15.54 -18.00 19.88
C ILE A 130 -16.16 -16.62 20.10
N GLY A 131 -16.68 -16.00 19.04
CA GLY A 131 -17.29 -14.67 19.08
C GLY A 131 -16.29 -13.53 19.21
N GLU A 132 -16.75 -12.33 18.87
CA GLU A 132 -15.88 -11.15 18.70
C GLU A 132 -15.03 -10.82 19.94
N GLN A 133 -15.61 -10.86 21.14
CA GLN A 133 -14.87 -10.46 22.35
C GLN A 133 -13.70 -11.40 22.67
N ALA A 134 -13.89 -12.71 22.52
CA ALA A 134 -12.82 -13.68 22.73
C ALA A 134 -11.78 -13.59 21.60
N TYR A 135 -12.23 -13.46 20.35
CA TYR A 135 -11.36 -13.29 19.19
C TYR A 135 -10.47 -12.04 19.29
N ARG A 136 -11.03 -10.87 19.63
CA ARG A 136 -10.27 -9.62 19.86
C ARG A 136 -9.24 -9.78 20.99
N LYS A 137 -9.60 -10.47 22.08
CA LYS A 137 -8.67 -10.77 23.20
C LYS A 137 -7.54 -11.71 22.77
N LEU A 138 -7.86 -12.78 22.01
CA LEU A 138 -6.87 -13.74 21.51
C LEU A 138 -5.90 -13.08 20.53
N ARG A 139 -6.41 -12.30 19.57
CA ARG A 139 -5.58 -11.54 18.63
C ARG A 139 -4.66 -10.55 19.34
N LYS A 140 -5.14 -9.83 20.36
CA LYS A 140 -4.30 -8.93 21.18
C LYS A 140 -3.23 -9.67 22.00
N ARG A 141 -3.48 -10.91 22.43
CA ARG A 141 -2.50 -11.73 23.19
C ARG A 141 -1.33 -12.17 22.32
N PHE A 142 -1.60 -12.63 21.10
CA PHE A 142 -0.60 -13.27 20.24
C PHE A 142 -0.02 -12.35 19.15
N VAL A 143 -0.79 -11.38 18.62
CA VAL A 143 -0.30 -10.41 17.63
C VAL A 143 0.09 -9.10 18.34
N LYS A 144 1.34 -9.02 18.79
CA LYS A 144 1.92 -7.80 19.38
C LYS A 144 2.43 -6.87 18.27
N SER A 145 1.73 -5.76 18.04
CA SER A 145 2.26 -4.66 17.24
C SER A 145 3.34 -3.90 18.01
N VAL A 146 4.60 -4.01 17.61
CA VAL A 146 5.68 -3.18 18.15
C VAL A 146 5.56 -1.78 17.55
N THR A 147 5.13 -0.80 18.34
CA THR A 147 5.08 0.60 17.92
C THR A 147 6.46 1.23 18.01
N THR A 148 7.18 1.30 16.88
CA THR A 148 8.50 1.93 16.75
C THR A 148 8.46 3.46 16.63
N ASN A 149 7.30 4.10 16.83
CA ASN A 149 7.15 5.55 16.77
C ASN A 149 8.13 6.24 17.74
N GLY A 150 9.08 7.02 17.19
CA GLY A 150 10.14 7.70 17.96
C GLY A 150 11.43 6.90 18.15
N PHE A 151 11.47 5.63 17.75
CA PHE A 151 12.64 4.77 17.83
C PHE A 151 13.27 4.58 16.44
N LYS A 152 14.55 4.90 16.31
CA LYS A 152 15.37 4.52 15.15
C LYS A 152 16.06 3.19 15.46
N ASP A 153 15.98 2.23 14.55
CA ASP A 153 16.74 0.99 14.67
C ASP A 153 18.24 1.23 14.44
N VAL A 154 19.07 0.54 15.22
CA VAL A 154 20.54 0.63 15.22
C VAL A 154 21.20 -0.75 15.21
N SER A 155 20.44 -1.79 14.87
CA SER A 155 20.90 -3.18 14.78
C SER A 155 21.97 -3.31 13.70
N ARG A 156 23.14 -3.82 14.10
CA ARG A 156 24.24 -4.10 13.17
C ARG A 156 23.93 -5.33 12.33
N THR A 157 24.37 -5.33 11.08
CA THR A 157 24.20 -6.47 10.16
C THR A 157 25.22 -7.59 10.44
N PHE A 158 25.23 -8.66 9.63
CA PHE A 158 26.31 -9.65 9.71
C PHE A 158 27.62 -9.11 9.10
N THR A 159 27.51 -8.40 7.98
CA THR A 159 28.65 -7.84 7.23
C THR A 159 29.28 -6.62 7.95
N ASP A 160 28.55 -5.99 8.87
CA ASP A 160 29.03 -4.97 9.82
C ASP A 160 30.04 -5.51 10.84
N VAL A 161 29.87 -6.77 11.29
CA VAL A 161 30.56 -7.33 12.49
C VAL A 161 31.51 -8.46 12.13
N TYR A 162 31.19 -9.26 11.12
CA TYR A 162 31.94 -10.42 10.69
C TYR A 162 32.43 -10.21 9.26
N LYS A 163 33.71 -10.50 9.01
CA LYS A 163 34.26 -10.58 7.66
C LYS A 163 35.00 -11.91 7.48
N PRO A 164 34.76 -12.63 6.36
CA PRO A 164 35.68 -13.65 5.88
C PRO A 164 37.06 -13.03 5.69
N VAL A 165 38.08 -13.67 6.27
CA VAL A 165 39.49 -13.31 6.13
C VAL A 165 40.21 -14.47 5.45
N HIS A 166 40.87 -14.16 4.34
CA HIS A 166 41.74 -15.09 3.63
C HIS A 166 43.18 -14.85 4.08
N SER A 167 43.86 -15.92 4.45
CA SER A 167 45.27 -15.88 4.86
C SER A 167 46.16 -15.51 3.66
N LYS A 168 46.59 -14.24 3.60
CA LYS A 168 47.57 -13.62 2.65
C LYS A 168 47.02 -12.99 1.35
N ILE A 169 45.99 -12.13 1.41
CA ILE A 169 45.70 -11.18 0.32
C ILE A 169 45.57 -9.76 0.88
N ASN A 170 46.30 -8.79 0.30
CA ASN A 170 46.13 -7.37 0.57
C ASN A 170 44.82 -6.88 -0.08
N MET A 171 43.91 -6.33 0.71
CA MET A 171 42.64 -5.78 0.20
C MET A 171 42.72 -4.26 0.08
N GLU A 172 42.74 -3.76 -1.16
CA GLU A 172 42.23 -2.43 -1.50
C GLU A 172 40.89 -2.58 -2.25
N GLN A 173 40.10 -1.50 -2.27
CA GLN A 173 38.83 -1.35 -2.98
C GLN A 173 37.69 -2.29 -2.56
N MET A 174 36.78 -1.76 -1.74
CA MET A 174 35.38 -1.54 -2.15
C MET A 174 34.76 -0.49 -1.22
N ASP A 175 34.29 0.63 -1.78
CA ASP A 175 33.43 1.58 -1.08
C ASP A 175 32.05 0.96 -0.81
N ASN A 176 31.36 1.45 0.23
CA ASN A 176 29.93 1.18 0.41
C ASN A 176 29.19 2.36 1.05
N GLN A 177 28.05 2.73 0.45
CA GLN A 177 27.12 3.74 0.97
C GLN A 177 26.20 3.13 2.06
N PRO A 178 25.75 3.89 3.08
CA PRO A 178 24.95 3.34 4.17
C PRO A 178 23.42 3.51 4.00
N THR A 179 22.68 2.40 3.95
CA THR A 179 21.21 2.33 4.09
C THR A 179 20.79 1.11 4.92
N SER A 180 19.50 1.01 5.28
CA SER A 180 18.93 -0.04 6.15
C SER A 180 17.45 -0.27 5.76
N THR A 181 16.78 -1.40 6.06
CA THR A 181 16.53 -1.91 7.42
C THR A 181 16.77 -3.42 7.68
N ILE A 182 15.75 -4.20 8.11
CA ILE A 182 15.87 -5.18 9.21
C ILE A 182 15.01 -6.45 8.94
N PRO A 183 15.35 -7.69 9.39
CA PRO A 183 16.61 -8.22 9.94
C PRO A 183 17.17 -9.48 9.22
N TYR A 184 18.47 -9.48 8.91
CA TYR A 184 19.42 -10.63 8.97
C TYR A 184 19.16 -11.96 8.21
N PRO A 185 20.19 -12.54 7.53
CA PRO A 185 21.19 -11.86 6.70
C PRO A 185 21.40 -12.55 5.33
N PHE A 186 21.48 -11.74 4.28
CA PHE A 186 22.33 -11.82 3.07
C PHE A 186 21.60 -11.16 1.90
N TYR A 187 21.94 -9.90 1.64
CA TYR A 187 21.29 -9.11 0.60
C TYR A 187 21.74 -9.58 -0.78
N MET A 188 20.78 -9.82 -1.67
CA MET A 188 21.07 -10.03 -3.10
C MET A 188 21.56 -8.75 -3.79
N GLU A 189 21.56 -7.60 -3.10
CA GLU A 189 21.79 -6.28 -3.69
C GLU A 189 23.26 -5.82 -3.58
N GLU A 190 24.08 -6.42 -2.69
CA GLU A 190 25.54 -6.24 -2.68
C GLU A 190 26.23 -6.95 -3.86
N PHE A 191 25.56 -7.92 -4.50
CA PHE A 191 26.12 -8.74 -5.57
C PHE A 191 25.41 -8.46 -6.90
N ASP A 192 26.16 -8.09 -7.95
CA ASP A 192 25.57 -7.74 -9.24
C ASP A 192 25.06 -8.96 -10.02
N PHE A 193 23.81 -9.33 -9.74
CA PHE A 193 23.05 -10.35 -10.48
C PHE A 193 22.76 -9.97 -11.93
N ASN A 194 22.92 -8.71 -12.36
CA ASN A 194 22.73 -8.32 -13.75
C ASN A 194 23.99 -8.65 -14.55
N LEU A 195 25.17 -8.32 -14.01
CA LEU A 195 26.46 -8.70 -14.60
C LEU A 195 26.65 -10.23 -14.63
N LEU A 196 26.27 -10.95 -13.56
CA LEU A 196 26.25 -12.41 -13.58
C LEU A 196 25.30 -12.96 -14.67
N LYS A 197 24.10 -12.36 -14.84
CA LYS A 197 23.14 -12.79 -15.86
C LYS A 197 23.61 -12.53 -17.29
N SER A 198 24.30 -11.42 -17.56
CA SER A 198 24.83 -11.17 -18.91
C SER A 198 25.88 -12.21 -19.29
N GLY A 199 26.86 -12.49 -18.43
CA GLY A 199 27.86 -13.53 -18.68
C GLY A 199 27.26 -14.93 -18.80
N LEU A 200 26.28 -15.29 -17.97
CA LEU A 200 25.56 -16.56 -18.08
C LEU A 200 24.71 -16.65 -19.37
N SER A 201 24.18 -15.53 -19.86
CA SER A 201 23.41 -15.48 -21.11
C SER A 201 24.29 -15.64 -22.36
N GLU A 202 25.55 -15.20 -22.32
CA GLU A 202 26.54 -15.49 -23.38
C GLU A 202 26.86 -16.98 -23.46
N GLN A 203 26.84 -17.66 -22.31
CA GLN A 203 27.02 -19.12 -22.17
C GLN A 203 25.70 -19.90 -22.31
N LEU A 204 24.66 -19.29 -22.89
CA LEU A 204 23.34 -19.89 -23.16
C LEU A 204 22.59 -20.46 -21.95
N VAL A 205 22.97 -20.09 -20.71
CA VAL A 205 22.33 -20.59 -19.49
C VAL A 205 20.94 -19.96 -19.31
N PRO A 206 19.84 -20.74 -19.23
CA PRO A 206 18.50 -20.16 -19.14
C PRO A 206 18.29 -19.37 -17.84
N SER A 207 17.77 -18.15 -17.94
CA SER A 207 17.51 -17.28 -16.78
C SER A 207 16.54 -17.86 -15.73
N LYS A 208 15.79 -18.91 -16.10
CA LYS A 208 14.91 -19.68 -15.19
C LYS A 208 15.67 -20.49 -14.13
N THR A 209 16.94 -20.82 -14.37
CA THR A 209 17.79 -21.57 -13.42
C THR A 209 18.09 -20.78 -12.14
N LEU A 210 18.12 -19.45 -12.23
CA LEU A 210 18.40 -18.53 -11.13
C LEU A 210 17.13 -18.25 -10.30
N THR A 211 16.57 -19.28 -9.68
CA THR A 211 15.44 -19.15 -8.74
C THR A 211 15.82 -18.28 -7.54
N LEU A 212 14.82 -17.80 -6.78
CA LEU A 212 15.05 -16.94 -5.61
C LEU A 212 16.01 -17.59 -4.60
N GLU A 213 15.77 -18.86 -4.27
CA GLU A 213 16.59 -19.63 -3.33
C GLU A 213 18.02 -19.84 -3.82
N ILE A 214 18.18 -20.10 -5.12
CA ILE A 214 19.47 -20.29 -5.78
C ILE A 214 20.26 -18.97 -5.76
N ARG A 215 19.59 -17.83 -6.00
CA ARG A 215 20.21 -16.50 -5.89
C ARG A 215 20.65 -16.19 -4.47
N GLU A 216 19.92 -16.60 -3.43
CA GLU A 216 20.41 -16.46 -2.05
C GLU A 216 21.69 -17.26 -1.84
N VAL A 217 21.73 -18.52 -2.29
CA VAL A 217 22.91 -19.38 -2.16
C VAL A 217 24.10 -18.78 -2.92
N ILE A 218 23.88 -18.24 -4.12
CA ILE A 218 24.90 -17.53 -4.91
C ILE A 218 25.43 -16.31 -4.13
N ALA A 219 24.57 -15.42 -3.60
CA ALA A 219 25.03 -14.26 -2.83
C ALA A 219 25.81 -14.66 -1.55
N LYS A 220 25.33 -15.70 -0.85
CA LYS A 220 25.99 -16.27 0.34
C LYS A 220 27.37 -16.84 0.02
N LEU A 221 27.52 -17.57 -1.10
CA LEU A 221 28.80 -18.13 -1.54
C LEU A 221 29.75 -17.05 -2.08
N ALA A 222 29.24 -16.09 -2.86
CA ALA A 222 30.02 -14.97 -3.39
C ALA A 222 30.67 -14.16 -2.27
N TYR A 223 29.90 -13.82 -1.23
CA TYR A 223 30.45 -13.10 -0.08
C TYR A 223 31.44 -13.95 0.72
N LEU A 224 31.13 -15.23 0.98
CA LEU A 224 31.96 -16.14 1.79
C LEU A 224 33.34 -16.40 1.17
N TYR A 225 33.40 -16.54 -0.15
CA TYR A 225 34.62 -16.84 -0.91
C TYR A 225 35.19 -15.63 -1.66
N ARG A 226 34.60 -14.43 -1.49
CA ARG A 226 34.96 -13.17 -2.16
C ARG A 226 34.95 -13.21 -3.70
N PHE A 227 34.09 -14.07 -4.27
CA PHE A 227 33.91 -14.14 -5.72
C PHE A 227 33.20 -12.91 -6.28
N ASN A 228 33.78 -12.29 -7.30
CA ASN A 228 33.11 -11.29 -8.12
C ASN A 228 32.08 -11.97 -9.07
N PRO A 229 31.20 -11.21 -9.76
CA PRO A 229 30.19 -11.79 -10.64
C PRO A 229 30.70 -12.69 -11.78
N LEU A 230 31.96 -12.51 -12.23
CA LEU A 230 32.60 -13.32 -13.27
C LEU A 230 33.23 -14.60 -12.70
N ASP A 231 33.84 -14.56 -11.51
CA ASP A 231 34.28 -15.78 -10.82
C ASP A 231 33.07 -16.67 -10.51
N MET A 232 31.97 -16.03 -10.07
CA MET A 232 30.72 -16.69 -9.74
C MET A 232 30.02 -17.26 -10.98
N GLN A 233 30.21 -16.66 -12.17
CA GLN A 233 29.76 -17.22 -13.45
C GLN A 233 30.42 -18.58 -13.71
N GLN A 234 31.74 -18.71 -13.49
CA GLN A 234 32.45 -19.98 -13.64
C GLN A 234 31.93 -21.05 -12.65
N VAL A 235 31.72 -20.67 -11.39
CA VAL A 235 31.16 -21.57 -10.36
C VAL A 235 29.74 -22.03 -10.72
N VAL A 236 28.89 -21.14 -11.24
CA VAL A 236 27.53 -21.52 -11.69
C VAL A 236 27.61 -22.51 -12.84
N ILE A 237 28.46 -22.26 -13.84
CA ILE A 237 28.65 -23.18 -14.99
C ILE A 237 29.14 -24.56 -14.53
N LEU A 238 30.11 -24.61 -13.60
CA LEU A 238 30.62 -25.86 -13.02
C LEU A 238 29.62 -26.58 -12.08
N ALA A 239 28.55 -25.90 -11.68
CA ALA A 239 27.49 -26.46 -10.83
C ALA A 239 26.23 -26.87 -11.60
N LEU A 240 26.14 -26.57 -12.91
CA LEU A 240 25.08 -27.07 -13.79
C LEU A 240 25.17 -28.59 -13.97
N ASP A 241 24.11 -29.16 -14.53
CA ASP A 241 24.08 -30.54 -15.02
C ASP A 241 23.64 -30.63 -16.48
N ASP A 242 23.61 -31.86 -17.00
CA ASP A 242 23.32 -32.19 -18.40
C ASP A 242 21.91 -31.74 -18.84
N GLU A 243 21.04 -31.41 -17.87
CA GLU A 243 19.67 -30.94 -18.03
C GLU A 243 19.56 -29.40 -17.82
N MET A 244 20.69 -28.72 -17.62
CA MET A 244 20.84 -27.30 -17.28
C MET A 244 20.17 -26.92 -15.94
N ASN A 245 19.98 -27.86 -15.01
CA ASN A 245 19.50 -27.59 -13.66
C ASN A 245 20.64 -27.24 -12.70
N LEU A 246 20.30 -26.67 -11.55
CA LEU A 246 21.26 -26.10 -10.60
C LEU A 246 20.80 -26.35 -9.16
N SER A 247 21.57 -27.11 -8.37
CA SER A 247 21.23 -27.43 -6.98
C SER A 247 22.10 -26.70 -5.96
N ARG A 248 21.57 -26.52 -4.74
CA ARG A 248 22.27 -25.83 -3.65
C ARG A 248 23.57 -26.56 -3.26
N GLU A 249 23.57 -27.88 -3.41
CA GLU A 249 24.66 -28.80 -3.06
C GLU A 249 25.76 -28.77 -4.13
N ARG A 250 25.38 -28.78 -5.42
CA ARG A 250 26.32 -28.58 -6.54
C ARG A 250 26.98 -27.21 -6.46
N LEU A 251 26.22 -26.14 -6.21
CA LEU A 251 26.76 -24.78 -6.04
C LEU A 251 27.78 -24.69 -4.91
N LYS A 252 27.46 -25.21 -3.71
CA LYS A 252 28.40 -25.23 -2.57
C LYS A 252 29.69 -25.97 -2.91
N LYS A 253 29.58 -27.13 -3.59
CA LYS A 253 30.75 -27.94 -3.98
C LYS A 253 31.60 -27.20 -5.01
N ALA A 254 31.01 -26.72 -6.11
CA ALA A 254 31.72 -25.99 -7.15
C ALA A 254 32.38 -24.71 -6.61
N ALA A 255 31.70 -23.97 -5.71
CA ALA A 255 32.27 -22.80 -5.05
C ALA A 255 33.51 -23.16 -4.20
N ALA A 256 33.41 -24.20 -3.39
CA ALA A 256 34.52 -24.67 -2.56
C ALA A 256 35.68 -25.23 -3.41
N ASP A 257 35.40 -25.90 -4.52
CA ASP A 257 36.42 -26.49 -5.38
C ASP A 257 37.11 -25.41 -6.25
N VAL A 258 36.39 -24.40 -6.77
CA VAL A 258 37.00 -23.22 -7.41
C VAL A 258 37.86 -22.44 -6.42
N TYR A 259 37.37 -22.20 -5.19
CA TYR A 259 38.13 -21.47 -4.17
C TYR A 259 39.45 -22.15 -3.80
N LYS A 260 39.50 -23.49 -3.77
CA LYS A 260 40.75 -24.26 -3.58
C LYS A 260 41.72 -24.09 -4.75
N LEU A 261 41.20 -24.00 -5.97
CA LEU A 261 41.99 -23.87 -7.19
C LEU A 261 42.52 -22.44 -7.40
N THR A 262 41.81 -21.41 -6.95
CA THR A 262 42.14 -19.99 -7.23
C THR A 262 42.71 -19.21 -6.04
N ILE A 263 42.35 -19.56 -4.79
CA ILE A 263 42.64 -18.73 -3.61
C ILE A 263 43.40 -19.50 -2.51
N SER A 264 42.82 -20.58 -1.96
CA SER A 264 43.46 -21.35 -0.88
C SER A 264 42.84 -22.73 -0.66
N ASN A 265 43.69 -23.72 -0.38
CA ASN A 265 43.26 -25.05 0.10
C ASN A 265 42.60 -25.03 1.49
N GLU A 266 42.76 -23.95 2.27
CA GLU A 266 42.19 -23.80 3.61
C GLU A 266 40.89 -22.99 3.59
N PRO A 267 39.80 -23.45 4.25
CA PRO A 267 38.51 -22.77 4.22
C PRO A 267 38.58 -21.38 4.87
N PRO A 268 37.81 -20.39 4.37
CA PRO A 268 37.84 -19.02 4.87
C PRO A 268 37.38 -18.94 6.33
N GLN A 269 38.15 -18.22 7.15
CA GLN A 269 37.82 -18.03 8.57
C GLN A 269 37.01 -16.75 8.77
N LEU A 270 36.02 -16.81 9.66
CA LEU A 270 35.21 -15.64 10.04
C LEU A 270 35.86 -14.94 11.23
N GLN A 271 36.45 -13.76 10.99
CA GLN A 271 36.94 -12.91 12.07
C GLN A 271 35.87 -11.89 12.48
N LYS A 272 35.77 -11.66 13.80
CA LYS A 272 34.95 -10.59 14.39
C LYS A 272 35.75 -9.30 14.34
N PHE A 273 35.21 -8.24 13.76
CA PHE A 273 35.90 -6.95 13.68
C PHE A 273 35.72 -6.09 14.95
N PHE A 274 36.02 -6.69 16.12
CA PHE A 274 36.19 -5.96 17.37
C PHE A 274 37.69 -5.68 17.57
N SER A 275 38.12 -4.48 17.21
CA SER A 275 39.50 -4.06 17.38
C SER A 275 39.84 -3.85 18.86
N THR A 276 40.37 -4.88 19.52
CA THR A 276 41.57 -4.88 20.37
C THR A 276 41.76 -6.27 20.98
N GLU A 277 42.43 -7.18 20.26
CA GLU A 277 43.18 -8.27 20.89
C GLU A 277 44.65 -8.05 20.54
N ILE A 278 45.51 -8.04 21.57
CA ILE A 278 46.94 -7.77 21.46
C ILE A 278 47.63 -9.12 21.28
N ASP A 279 48.37 -9.31 20.18
CA ASP A 279 49.21 -10.49 19.99
C ASP A 279 50.33 -10.54 21.06
N GLU A 280 50.11 -11.29 22.13
CA GLU A 280 51.10 -11.45 23.22
C GLU A 280 52.39 -12.20 22.77
N ASN A 281 52.38 -12.79 21.57
CA ASN A 281 53.47 -13.61 21.04
C ASN A 281 54.56 -12.80 20.31
N ARG A 282 55.25 -11.89 21.03
CA ARG A 282 56.52 -11.32 20.55
C ARG A 282 57.54 -10.97 21.64
N ILE A 283 57.95 -11.99 22.40
CA ILE A 283 59.13 -11.90 23.27
C ILE A 283 60.40 -12.03 22.40
N VAL A 284 60.96 -10.89 21.97
CA VAL A 284 62.37 -10.79 21.53
C VAL A 284 63.00 -9.51 22.08
N GLU A 285 63.92 -9.70 23.01
CA GLU A 285 65.08 -8.87 23.39
C GLU A 285 64.98 -7.33 23.26
N LYS A 286 64.96 -6.64 24.43
CA LYS A 286 65.15 -5.19 24.52
C LYS A 286 66.63 -4.81 24.33
N THR A 287 66.97 -4.26 23.16
CA THR A 287 68.12 -3.35 23.03
C THR A 287 67.70 -1.92 23.37
N VAL A 288 68.61 -1.14 23.97
CA VAL A 288 68.33 0.27 24.35
C VAL A 288 68.43 1.14 23.10
N LYS A 289 67.29 1.69 22.65
CA LYS A 289 67.20 2.60 21.51
C LYS A 289 67.47 4.06 21.91
N SER A 290 67.88 4.88 20.95
CA SER A 290 67.99 6.33 21.12
C SER A 290 66.60 6.99 21.14
N LYS A 291 66.47 8.15 21.80
CA LYS A 291 65.22 8.94 21.77
C LYS A 291 64.75 9.34 20.37
N GLU A 292 65.68 9.51 19.42
CA GLU A 292 65.32 9.79 18.02
C GLU A 292 64.83 8.51 17.30
N GLU A 293 65.28 7.33 17.74
CA GLU A 293 64.82 6.02 17.22
C GLU A 293 63.48 5.61 17.84
N GLU A 294 63.27 5.87 19.13
CA GLU A 294 61.95 5.78 19.79
C GLU A 294 60.91 6.68 19.08
N MET A 295 61.32 7.88 18.66
CA MET A 295 60.45 8.83 17.95
C MET A 295 60.17 8.41 16.49
N ILE A 296 61.15 7.82 15.79
CA ILE A 296 60.93 7.20 14.48
C ILE A 296 59.96 6.02 14.60
N GLU A 297 60.19 5.11 15.55
CA GLU A 297 59.34 3.95 15.80
C GLU A 297 57.91 4.34 16.18
N TYR A 298 57.74 5.36 17.03
CA TYR A 298 56.43 5.93 17.34
C TYR A 298 55.72 6.45 16.08
N PHE A 299 56.39 7.23 15.22
CA PHE A 299 55.77 7.73 14.00
C PHE A 299 55.48 6.64 12.97
N GLU A 300 56.30 5.59 12.86
CA GLU A 300 56.08 4.50 11.89
C GLU A 300 55.07 3.44 12.36
N SER A 301 54.75 3.38 13.66
CA SER A 301 53.74 2.47 14.23
C SER A 301 52.39 3.11 14.57
N THR A 302 52.33 4.41 14.89
CA THR A 302 51.11 5.07 15.36
C THR A 302 50.16 5.45 14.22
N ASN A 303 48.86 5.19 14.38
CA ASN A 303 47.84 5.62 13.40
C ASN A 303 47.73 7.17 13.36
N PRO A 304 47.71 7.86 12.21
CA PRO A 304 47.70 9.32 12.19
C PRO A 304 46.47 9.99 12.79
N ILE A 305 45.33 9.30 12.86
CA ILE A 305 44.13 9.79 13.57
C ILE A 305 44.35 9.73 15.09
N GLU A 306 45.08 8.71 15.57
CA GLU A 306 45.52 8.59 16.96
C GLU A 306 46.65 9.57 17.28
N HIS A 307 47.59 9.79 16.35
CA HIS A 307 48.62 10.81 16.46
C HIS A 307 48.01 12.21 16.63
N LEU A 308 47.03 12.57 15.78
CA LEU A 308 46.24 13.80 15.91
C LEU A 308 45.44 13.84 17.22
N ARG A 309 44.90 12.72 17.71
CA ARG A 309 44.21 12.65 19.00
C ARG A 309 45.18 12.95 20.16
N ASN A 310 46.40 12.43 20.11
CA ASN A 310 47.46 12.68 21.10
C ASN A 310 47.86 14.15 21.12
N LEU A 311 48.07 14.77 19.94
CA LEU A 311 48.38 16.20 19.80
C LEU A 311 47.23 17.14 20.25
N ASN A 312 45.98 16.65 20.18
CA ASN A 312 44.77 17.37 20.61
C ASN A 312 44.32 17.02 22.05
N ASN A 313 45.24 16.56 22.91
CA ASN A 313 44.98 16.21 24.31
C ASN A 313 43.83 15.19 24.49
N GLY A 314 43.81 14.14 23.67
CA GLY A 314 42.80 13.07 23.72
C GLY A 314 41.49 13.38 23.00
N LYS A 315 41.28 14.62 22.52
CA LYS A 315 40.06 14.99 21.77
C LYS A 315 40.10 14.42 20.36
N GLU A 316 38.93 13.99 19.87
CA GLU A 316 38.82 13.44 18.53
C GLU A 316 39.00 14.53 17.45
N PRO A 317 39.79 14.27 16.38
CA PRO A 317 39.93 15.21 15.26
C PRO A 317 38.58 15.46 14.57
N THR A 318 38.38 16.66 14.04
CA THR A 318 37.19 16.98 13.24
C THR A 318 37.16 16.18 11.94
N ASP A 319 35.98 15.92 11.38
CA ASP A 319 35.84 15.06 10.20
C ASP A 319 36.53 15.63 8.96
N TYR A 320 36.62 16.96 8.83
CA TYR A 320 37.47 17.65 7.84
C TYR A 320 38.97 17.29 7.98
N THR A 321 39.45 17.12 9.22
CA THR A 321 40.84 16.72 9.48
C THR A 321 41.05 15.23 9.21
N LYS A 322 40.04 14.38 9.48
CA LYS A 322 40.04 12.96 9.09
C LYS A 322 40.06 12.82 7.56
N GLU A 323 39.20 13.55 6.85
CA GLU A 323 39.15 13.62 5.38
C GLU A 323 40.51 14.07 4.80
N LEU A 324 41.12 15.11 5.38
CA LEU A 324 42.46 15.55 4.99
C LEU A 324 43.50 14.42 5.13
N VAL A 325 43.53 13.72 6.28
CA VAL A 325 44.43 12.56 6.48
C VAL A 325 44.17 11.44 5.47
N SER A 326 42.90 11.10 5.20
CA SER A 326 42.55 10.10 4.18
C SER A 326 43.03 10.53 2.78
N ASN A 327 42.92 11.81 2.42
CA ASN A 327 43.42 12.33 1.14
C ASN A 327 44.96 12.22 1.03
N LEU A 328 45.71 12.36 2.12
CA LEU A 328 47.17 12.19 2.13
C LEU A 328 47.60 10.73 1.86
N PHE A 329 46.79 9.76 2.25
CA PHE A 329 46.97 8.36 1.87
C PHE A 329 46.52 8.10 0.43
N ILE A 330 45.26 8.42 0.10
CA ILE A 330 44.61 8.01 -1.15
C ILE A 330 45.17 8.74 -2.37
N ASN A 331 45.34 10.07 -2.30
CA ASN A 331 45.70 10.89 -3.46
C ASN A 331 47.22 11.10 -3.59
N HIS A 332 47.95 11.11 -2.48
CA HIS A 332 49.40 11.33 -2.47
C HIS A 332 50.23 10.07 -2.16
N GLY A 333 49.61 8.94 -1.81
CA GLY A 333 50.30 7.64 -1.65
C GLY A 333 51.33 7.58 -0.52
N MET A 334 51.21 8.43 0.51
CA MET A 334 52.25 8.57 1.53
C MET A 334 52.17 7.51 2.64
N ASN A 335 53.33 6.97 3.00
CA ASN A 335 53.47 6.04 4.12
C ASN A 335 53.10 6.67 5.47
N ILE A 336 52.60 5.84 6.39
CA ILE A 336 52.05 6.25 7.70
C ILE A 336 52.98 7.15 8.52
N GLY A 337 54.28 6.83 8.57
CA GLY A 337 55.29 7.65 9.26
C GLY A 337 55.62 8.97 8.57
N VAL A 338 55.50 9.06 7.24
CA VAL A 338 55.66 10.31 6.50
C VAL A 338 54.47 11.25 6.78
N VAL A 339 53.25 10.69 6.82
CA VAL A 339 52.03 11.43 7.18
C VAL A 339 52.11 11.98 8.62
N ASN A 340 52.55 11.17 9.59
CA ASN A 340 52.72 11.61 10.98
C ASN A 340 53.72 12.76 11.13
N VAL A 341 54.88 12.68 10.47
CA VAL A 341 55.89 13.74 10.49
C VAL A 341 55.43 15.01 9.75
N LEU A 342 54.65 14.87 8.67
CA LEU A 342 54.05 16.00 7.97
C LEU A 342 53.04 16.76 8.86
N ILE A 343 52.19 16.03 9.58
CA ILE A 343 51.23 16.60 10.55
C ILE A 343 51.96 17.41 11.62
N GLU A 344 52.99 16.82 12.23
CA GLU A 344 53.80 17.47 13.27
C GLU A 344 54.47 18.75 12.76
N TYR A 345 55.14 18.66 11.60
CA TYR A 345 55.82 19.79 10.96
C TYR A 345 54.87 20.96 10.65
N VAL A 346 53.68 20.68 10.11
CA VAL A 346 52.71 21.74 9.82
C VAL A 346 52.15 22.36 11.11
N MET A 347 51.74 21.56 12.10
CA MET A 347 51.20 22.08 13.36
C MET A 347 52.18 23.00 14.11
N LEU A 348 53.49 22.73 14.00
CA LEU A 348 54.55 23.57 14.56
C LEU A 348 54.73 24.93 13.84
N GLN A 349 54.35 25.05 12.56
CA GLN A 349 54.46 26.30 11.80
C GLN A 349 53.20 27.17 11.83
N THR A 350 52.02 26.55 12.01
CA THR A 350 50.71 27.19 11.85
C THR A 350 50.03 27.59 13.16
N ASP A 351 50.71 27.43 14.29
CA ASP A 351 50.13 27.54 15.64
C ASP A 351 48.95 26.55 15.81
N LYS A 352 49.29 25.26 15.75
CA LYS A 352 48.41 24.08 15.96
C LYS A 352 47.21 23.96 15.01
N LYS A 353 47.34 24.38 13.74
CA LYS A 353 46.26 24.33 12.73
C LYS A 353 46.66 23.46 11.53
N LEU A 354 45.71 22.72 10.93
CA LEU A 354 45.93 22.06 9.63
C LEU A 354 45.11 22.74 8.51
N PRO A 355 45.64 23.81 7.88
CA PRO A 355 45.04 24.38 6.68
C PRO A 355 45.30 23.48 5.46
N LYS A 356 44.26 22.82 4.95
CA LYS A 356 44.28 21.83 3.84
C LYS A 356 45.24 22.18 2.71
N ASN A 357 45.05 23.32 2.05
CA ASN A 357 45.85 23.72 0.88
C ASN A 357 47.37 23.80 1.17
N PHE A 358 47.78 24.15 2.39
CA PHE A 358 49.19 24.23 2.79
C PHE A 358 49.77 22.84 3.06
N VAL A 359 49.00 21.98 3.74
CA VAL A 359 49.34 20.56 3.97
C VAL A 359 49.48 19.83 2.63
N GLU A 360 48.52 20.02 1.72
CA GLU A 360 48.54 19.46 0.36
C GLU A 360 49.74 19.97 -0.45
N THR A 361 50.06 21.28 -0.39
CA THR A 361 51.24 21.84 -1.09
C THR A 361 52.55 21.22 -0.61
N ILE A 362 52.69 20.96 0.70
CA ILE A 362 53.88 20.32 1.28
C ILE A 362 53.89 18.82 0.96
N ALA A 363 52.75 18.14 1.03
CA ALA A 363 52.59 16.74 0.61
C ALA A 363 53.04 16.54 -0.84
N ASP A 364 52.61 17.43 -1.73
CA ASP A 364 53.01 17.46 -3.14
C ASP A 364 54.53 17.68 -3.33
N HIS A 365 55.12 18.56 -2.53
CA HIS A 365 56.56 18.81 -2.54
C HIS A 365 57.37 17.62 -2.00
N TRP A 366 56.84 16.90 -1.01
CA TRP A 366 57.45 15.72 -0.39
C TRP A 366 57.29 14.48 -1.28
N ASN A 367 56.16 14.32 -1.97
CA ASN A 367 55.93 13.27 -2.96
C ASN A 367 56.86 13.44 -4.18
N ARG A 368 57.03 14.68 -4.68
CA ARG A 368 58.05 15.00 -5.72
C ARG A 368 59.49 14.71 -5.27
N LYS A 369 59.76 14.64 -3.97
CA LYS A 369 61.05 14.22 -3.39
C LYS A 369 61.13 12.71 -3.10
N ASN A 370 60.05 11.95 -3.34
CA ASN A 370 59.97 10.50 -3.19
C ASN A 370 60.33 10.01 -1.76
N ILE A 371 59.91 10.76 -0.74
CA ILE A 371 60.14 10.46 0.69
C ILE A 371 59.30 9.26 1.13
N LYS A 372 59.89 8.26 1.80
CA LYS A 372 59.18 7.01 2.16
C LYS A 372 59.23 6.63 3.64
N THR A 373 60.17 7.18 4.42
CA THR A 373 60.35 6.87 5.85
C THR A 373 60.14 8.11 6.73
N ALA A 374 59.79 7.93 8.00
CA ALA A 374 59.68 9.03 8.96
C ALA A 374 61.04 9.74 9.17
N LYS A 375 62.14 8.98 9.07
CA LYS A 375 63.51 9.48 9.20
C LYS A 375 63.88 10.49 8.09
N GLU A 376 63.55 10.19 6.83
CA GLU A 376 63.76 11.09 5.70
C GLU A 376 62.89 12.35 5.81
N ALA A 377 61.61 12.18 6.18
CA ALA A 377 60.67 13.27 6.38
C ALA A 377 61.17 14.28 7.43
N MET A 378 61.67 13.80 8.58
CA MET A 378 62.18 14.67 9.64
C MET A 378 63.42 15.47 9.23
N ALA A 379 64.33 14.87 8.45
CA ALA A 379 65.50 15.57 7.94
C ALA A 379 65.13 16.73 7.00
N ILE A 380 64.16 16.50 6.10
CA ILE A 380 63.70 17.50 5.14
C ILE A 380 62.92 18.62 5.83
N ALA A 381 62.04 18.30 6.78
CA ALA A 381 61.30 19.26 7.60
C ALA A 381 62.22 20.26 8.33
N ARG A 382 63.29 19.76 8.98
CA ARG A 382 64.32 20.61 9.62
C ARG A 382 64.96 21.58 8.61
N SER A 383 65.31 21.09 7.42
CA SER A 383 66.02 21.86 6.38
C SER A 383 65.21 22.99 5.73
N GLU A 384 63.88 22.94 5.80
CA GLU A 384 62.99 23.92 5.20
C GLU A 384 62.69 25.08 6.17
N HIS A 385 62.50 24.78 7.46
CA HIS A 385 62.26 25.78 8.51
C HIS A 385 63.33 26.88 8.58
N ASP A 386 64.60 26.50 8.50
CA ASP A 386 65.73 27.45 8.63
C ASP A 386 65.89 28.40 7.42
N LYS A 387 65.29 28.06 6.27
CA LYS A 387 65.29 28.94 5.09
C LYS A 387 64.29 30.08 5.25
N PHE A 388 63.07 29.79 5.73
CA PHE A 388 62.02 30.79 5.89
C PHE A 388 62.36 31.89 6.90
N LYS A 389 63.14 31.59 7.95
CA LYS A 389 63.59 32.60 8.93
C LYS A 389 64.42 33.74 8.34
N LYS A 390 65.09 33.56 7.20
CA LYS A 390 66.02 34.55 6.62
C LYS A 390 65.37 35.63 5.75
N ILE A 391 64.08 35.50 5.41
CA ILE A 391 63.41 36.33 4.40
C ILE A 391 62.74 37.60 4.99
N LYS A 392 62.54 37.65 6.32
CA LYS A 392 61.61 38.60 6.97
C LYS A 392 62.04 40.08 7.11
N ASN A 393 63.24 40.47 6.69
CA ASN A 393 63.85 41.76 7.07
C ASN A 393 64.24 42.65 5.87
N LYS A 394 63.29 43.43 5.30
CA LYS A 394 63.54 44.53 4.34
C LYS A 394 62.38 45.54 4.32
N GLU A 395 62.69 46.84 4.20
CA GLU A 395 61.75 47.96 4.09
C GLU A 395 61.37 48.29 2.62
N TYR A 396 60.35 49.14 2.40
CA TYR A 396 59.75 49.45 1.09
C TYR A 396 59.85 50.95 0.72
N ILE A 397 59.76 51.27 -0.57
CA ILE A 397 59.79 52.65 -1.11
C ILE A 397 58.55 52.85 -2.00
N PRO A 398 57.71 53.88 -1.78
CA PRO A 398 56.51 54.16 -2.60
C PRO A 398 56.87 54.66 -4.01
N LYS A 399 55.89 54.59 -4.92
CA LYS A 399 56.03 54.88 -6.36
C LYS A 399 55.18 56.06 -6.83
N VAL A 400 54.08 56.38 -6.15
CA VAL A 400 53.28 57.60 -6.41
C VAL A 400 53.86 58.77 -5.61
N SER A 401 53.97 59.94 -6.24
CA SER A 401 54.65 61.12 -5.71
C SER A 401 53.70 62.28 -5.39
N GLU A 402 54.12 63.19 -4.49
CA GLU A 402 53.34 64.39 -4.12
C GLU A 402 53.00 65.28 -5.33
N VAL A 403 53.88 65.33 -6.33
CA VAL A 403 53.76 66.11 -7.58
C VAL A 403 52.56 65.65 -8.46
N GLU A 404 51.99 64.48 -8.17
CA GLU A 404 50.82 63.95 -8.88
C GLU A 404 49.48 64.37 -8.24
N LEU A 405 49.49 64.84 -6.99
CA LEU A 405 48.33 65.50 -6.36
C LEU A 405 48.03 66.85 -7.02
N GLU A 406 49.07 67.66 -7.30
CA GLU A 406 48.91 69.02 -7.87
C GLU A 406 48.24 69.06 -9.25
N LYS A 407 48.18 67.92 -9.96
CA LYS A 407 47.54 67.79 -11.28
C LYS A 407 46.04 67.49 -11.20
N GLN A 408 45.52 67.09 -10.03
CA GLN A 408 44.10 66.85 -9.80
C GLN A 408 43.48 68.10 -9.15
N ASN A 409 42.97 69.04 -9.97
CA ASN A 409 42.42 70.32 -9.51
C ASN A 409 41.28 70.15 -8.48
N VAL A 410 41.57 70.44 -7.21
CA VAL A 410 40.61 70.32 -6.10
C VAL A 410 39.69 71.56 -6.04
N SER A 411 38.43 71.38 -6.45
CA SER A 411 37.36 72.37 -6.28
C SER A 411 36.94 72.50 -4.80
N ASN A 412 37.43 73.53 -4.11
CA ASN A 412 37.10 73.79 -2.70
C ASN A 412 35.60 74.15 -2.49
N THR A 413 34.74 73.19 -2.14
CA THR A 413 33.56 73.41 -1.25
C THR A 413 32.98 72.10 -0.65
N ASN A 414 33.77 71.28 0.06
CA ASN A 414 33.17 70.34 1.02
C ASN A 414 34.13 69.91 2.14
N THR A 415 33.69 69.94 3.41
CA THR A 415 34.54 69.60 4.58
C THR A 415 34.65 68.10 4.84
N ARG A 416 33.75 67.28 4.28
CA ARG A 416 33.71 65.82 4.47
C ARG A 416 34.66 65.05 3.53
N THR A 417 34.94 65.56 2.33
CA THR A 417 35.77 64.86 1.32
C THR A 417 37.26 65.21 1.38
N ALA A 418 37.61 66.40 1.90
CA ALA A 418 38.97 66.94 1.89
C ALA A 418 40.06 66.06 2.56
N LYS A 419 39.68 65.07 3.38
CA LYS A 419 40.59 64.04 3.94
C LYS A 419 41.17 63.14 2.83
N TYR A 420 40.33 62.71 1.89
CA TYR A 420 40.65 61.72 0.86
C TYR A 420 41.36 62.34 -0.35
N GLU A 421 41.05 63.59 -0.66
CA GLU A 421 41.55 64.30 -1.85
C GLU A 421 42.94 64.91 -1.66
N ARG A 422 43.43 65.02 -0.41
CA ARG A 422 44.66 65.76 -0.05
C ARG A 422 45.82 64.88 0.42
N THR A 423 45.76 63.56 0.21
CA THR A 423 46.80 62.61 0.63
C THR A 423 47.06 61.57 -0.47
N ILE A 424 48.32 61.23 -0.74
CA ILE A 424 48.63 60.12 -1.65
C ILE A 424 48.23 58.77 -1.00
N PRO A 425 47.87 57.73 -1.78
CA PRO A 425 47.33 56.49 -1.19
C PRO A 425 48.27 55.78 -0.21
N TYR A 426 49.59 55.91 -0.38
CA TYR A 426 50.57 55.40 0.58
C TYR A 426 50.44 56.06 1.96
N GLU A 427 50.36 57.39 2.01
CA GLU A 427 50.21 58.13 3.27
C GLU A 427 48.84 57.93 3.89
N PHE A 428 47.79 57.92 3.07
CA PHE A 428 46.43 57.64 3.52
C PHE A 428 46.31 56.27 4.19
N LEU A 429 46.90 55.22 3.58
CA LEU A 429 47.01 53.89 4.18
C LEU A 429 47.86 53.89 5.46
N LYS A 430 48.93 54.69 5.54
CA LYS A 430 49.77 54.81 6.74
C LYS A 430 49.03 55.52 7.88
N GLN A 431 48.17 56.50 7.59
CA GLN A 431 47.28 57.13 8.56
C GLN A 431 46.23 56.12 9.08
N LEU A 432 45.58 55.38 8.17
CA LEU A 432 44.65 54.28 8.50
C LEU A 432 45.27 53.22 9.42
N ASN A 433 46.53 52.86 9.19
CA ASN A 433 47.26 51.87 9.97
C ASN A 433 47.91 52.44 11.26
N ASN A 434 47.36 53.52 11.82
CA ASN A 434 47.85 54.20 13.03
C ASN A 434 49.35 54.56 12.97
N GLY A 435 49.83 55.01 11.81
CA GLY A 435 51.22 55.39 11.56
C GLY A 435 52.18 54.24 11.23
N ARG A 436 51.75 52.98 11.34
CA ARG A 436 52.56 51.80 10.99
C ARG A 436 52.62 51.62 9.47
N GLU A 437 53.71 51.01 8.98
CA GLU A 437 53.85 50.73 7.55
C GLU A 437 52.71 49.82 7.04
N PRO A 438 51.99 50.22 5.97
CA PRO A 438 51.05 49.34 5.30
C PRO A 438 51.76 48.16 4.64
N PHE A 439 51.07 47.03 4.44
CA PHE A 439 51.67 45.88 3.77
C PHE A 439 52.03 46.23 2.31
N PRO A 440 53.19 45.80 1.77
CA PRO A 440 53.61 46.16 0.42
C PRO A 440 52.56 45.89 -0.67
N TYR A 441 51.79 44.82 -0.53
CA TYR A 441 50.73 44.47 -1.49
C TYR A 441 49.51 45.41 -1.44
N THR A 442 49.21 46.06 -0.31
CA THR A 442 48.11 47.05 -0.23
C THR A 442 48.54 48.39 -0.83
N ILE A 443 49.82 48.74 -0.71
CA ILE A 443 50.41 49.90 -1.38
C ILE A 443 50.40 49.68 -2.90
N GLU A 444 50.97 48.56 -3.38
CA GLU A 444 50.97 48.20 -4.80
C GLU A 444 49.55 48.18 -5.41
N LEU A 445 48.56 47.68 -4.65
CA LEU A 445 47.16 47.67 -5.05
C LEU A 445 46.60 49.09 -5.22
N ALA A 446 46.75 49.97 -4.22
CA ALA A 446 46.23 51.33 -4.30
C ALA A 446 46.95 52.17 -5.37
N GLU A 447 48.27 52.05 -5.49
CA GLU A 447 49.06 52.68 -6.56
C GLU A 447 48.63 52.19 -7.95
N SER A 448 48.28 50.91 -8.11
CA SER A 448 47.82 50.37 -9.39
C SER A 448 46.45 50.90 -9.83
N LEU A 449 45.55 51.24 -8.89
CA LEU A 449 44.24 51.81 -9.21
C LEU A 449 44.34 53.25 -9.73
N VAL A 450 45.27 54.03 -9.19
CA VAL A 450 45.58 55.38 -9.71
C VAL A 450 46.29 55.26 -11.06
N ASN A 451 47.37 54.46 -11.15
CA ASN A 451 48.28 54.51 -12.30
C ASN A 451 47.84 53.67 -13.51
N ASN A 452 47.16 52.53 -13.31
CA ASN A 452 46.78 51.63 -14.40
C ASN A 452 45.31 51.78 -14.81
N TYR A 453 44.45 52.24 -13.88
CA TYR A 453 43.01 52.40 -14.10
C TYR A 453 42.56 53.87 -14.09
N SER A 454 43.49 54.82 -13.94
CA SER A 454 43.24 56.28 -13.95
C SER A 454 42.20 56.76 -12.92
N MET A 455 41.99 56.02 -11.83
CA MET A 455 40.97 56.34 -10.84
C MET A 455 41.40 57.56 -9.99
N PRO A 456 40.53 58.57 -9.76
CA PRO A 456 40.88 59.75 -8.96
C PRO A 456 41.33 59.39 -7.55
N ILE A 457 42.33 60.10 -7.02
CA ILE A 457 42.99 59.73 -5.75
C ILE A 457 41.99 59.73 -4.58
N GLY A 458 41.07 60.70 -4.54
CA GLY A 458 39.98 60.74 -3.56
C GLY A 458 39.06 59.51 -3.62
N VAL A 459 38.74 59.00 -4.82
CA VAL A 459 37.91 57.80 -5.00
C VAL A 459 38.67 56.55 -4.56
N VAL A 460 39.97 56.44 -4.89
CA VAL A 460 40.83 55.34 -4.42
C VAL A 460 40.96 55.34 -2.89
N ASN A 461 41.14 56.50 -2.26
CA ASN A 461 41.26 56.61 -0.81
C ASN A 461 39.94 56.25 -0.09
N VAL A 462 38.78 56.74 -0.56
CA VAL A 462 37.46 56.32 -0.04
C VAL A 462 37.25 54.81 -0.21
N LEU A 463 37.64 54.25 -1.37
CA LEU A 463 37.55 52.81 -1.63
C LEU A 463 38.47 51.99 -0.71
N MET A 464 39.70 52.44 -0.47
CA MET A 464 40.66 51.74 0.38
C MET A 464 40.28 51.82 1.87
N GLU A 465 39.69 52.92 2.35
CA GLU A 465 39.12 53.01 3.70
C GLU A 465 37.95 52.02 3.85
N TYR A 466 36.99 52.05 2.93
CA TYR A 466 35.87 51.10 2.91
C TYR A 466 36.36 49.64 2.86
N ALA A 467 37.38 49.35 2.06
CA ALA A 467 37.95 48.01 1.99
C ALA A 467 38.67 47.60 3.28
N PHE A 468 39.33 48.54 3.98
CA PHE A 468 39.99 48.28 5.26
C PHE A 468 38.97 47.99 6.37
N GLU A 469 37.91 48.79 6.48
CA GLU A 469 36.81 48.59 7.43
C GLU A 469 36.03 47.29 7.18
N GLN A 470 35.68 47.00 5.91
CA GLN A 470 34.87 45.82 5.58
C GLN A 470 35.65 44.49 5.65
N THR A 471 36.96 44.50 5.94
CA THR A 471 37.82 43.29 5.96
C THR A 471 38.68 43.13 7.22
N ASP A 472 38.46 43.94 8.27
CA ASP A 472 39.33 44.01 9.46
C ASP A 472 40.82 44.19 9.08
N GLY A 473 41.09 45.06 8.10
CA GLY A 473 42.42 45.31 7.54
C GLY A 473 42.98 44.22 6.61
N LYS A 474 42.27 43.11 6.39
CA LYS A 474 42.67 42.01 5.47
C LYS A 474 42.21 42.27 4.04
N VAL A 475 42.58 43.44 3.52
CA VAL A 475 42.27 43.85 2.15
C VAL A 475 42.79 42.81 1.15
N THR A 476 42.04 42.51 0.08
CA THR A 476 42.52 41.61 -0.99
C THR A 476 42.36 42.25 -2.36
N ARG A 477 43.33 42.01 -3.25
CA ARG A 477 43.37 42.56 -4.62
C ARG A 477 42.03 42.41 -5.35
N ARG A 478 41.55 41.17 -5.46
CA ARG A 478 40.26 40.84 -6.11
C ARG A 478 39.06 41.57 -5.52
N PHE A 479 39.01 41.78 -4.19
CA PHE A 479 37.89 42.49 -3.55
C PHE A 479 37.84 43.95 -3.97
N VAL A 480 38.98 44.65 -3.91
CA VAL A 480 39.07 46.06 -4.29
C VAL A 480 38.87 46.26 -5.79
N GLU A 481 39.50 45.44 -6.64
CA GLU A 481 39.31 45.46 -8.10
C GLU A 481 37.84 45.22 -8.51
N THR A 482 37.12 44.34 -7.81
CA THR A 482 35.69 44.09 -8.08
C THR A 482 34.84 45.33 -7.78
N ILE A 483 35.11 46.03 -6.69
CA ILE A 483 34.38 47.26 -6.35
C ILE A 483 34.78 48.40 -7.31
N ALA A 484 36.08 48.57 -7.58
CA ALA A 484 36.60 49.57 -8.52
C ALA A 484 36.00 49.42 -9.94
N SER A 485 35.94 48.19 -10.47
CA SER A 485 35.32 47.93 -11.78
C SER A 485 33.82 48.19 -11.81
N ASN A 486 33.10 47.97 -10.70
CA ASN A 486 31.70 48.33 -10.58
C ASN A 486 31.50 49.85 -10.49
N TRP A 487 32.35 50.56 -9.74
CA TRP A 487 32.32 52.02 -9.63
C TRP A 487 32.65 52.72 -10.96
N MET A 488 33.66 52.24 -11.69
CA MET A 488 33.93 52.68 -13.08
C MET A 488 32.74 52.43 -14.01
N LYS A 489 32.04 51.28 -13.88
CA LYS A 489 30.84 50.98 -14.68
C LYS A 489 29.63 51.86 -14.34
N ILE A 490 29.56 52.40 -13.12
CA ILE A 490 28.48 53.28 -12.65
C ILE A 490 28.79 54.76 -12.96
N GLY A 491 30.05 55.12 -13.24
CA GLY A 491 30.48 56.50 -13.49
C GLY A 491 30.73 57.29 -12.20
N ILE A 492 31.43 56.68 -11.24
CA ILE A 492 31.75 57.29 -9.94
C ILE A 492 33.12 57.97 -10.00
N ASP A 493 33.10 59.25 -10.34
CA ASP A 493 34.31 60.05 -10.59
C ASP A 493 34.68 60.99 -9.43
N THR A 494 33.85 61.12 -8.39
CA THR A 494 34.11 61.98 -7.21
C THR A 494 34.09 61.21 -5.88
N ALA A 495 34.80 61.73 -4.88
CA ALA A 495 34.77 61.19 -3.51
C ALA A 495 33.37 61.31 -2.87
N GLU A 496 32.56 62.29 -3.28
CA GLU A 496 31.19 62.47 -2.78
C GLU A 496 30.22 61.45 -3.40
N ASP A 497 30.35 61.14 -4.69
CA ASP A 497 29.60 60.05 -5.34
C ASP A 497 29.97 58.69 -4.76
N ALA A 498 31.26 58.47 -4.47
CA ALA A 498 31.74 57.25 -3.81
C ALA A 498 31.13 57.08 -2.41
N LEU A 499 31.10 58.15 -1.59
CA LEU A 499 30.46 58.13 -0.27
C LEU A 499 28.94 57.93 -0.37
N ASN A 500 28.26 58.61 -1.29
CA ASN A 500 26.82 58.43 -1.52
C ASN A 500 26.47 57.01 -1.99
N GLN A 501 27.33 56.39 -2.80
CA GLN A 501 27.18 54.99 -3.20
C GLN A 501 27.49 54.02 -2.06
N ILE A 502 28.45 54.32 -1.18
CA ILE A 502 28.67 53.58 0.06
C ILE A 502 27.42 53.66 0.95
N ASP A 503 26.85 54.84 1.18
CA ASP A 503 25.66 55.02 2.03
C ASP A 503 24.43 54.27 1.45
N LYS A 504 24.25 54.25 0.12
CA LYS A 504 23.25 53.38 -0.54
C LYS A 504 23.56 51.89 -0.35
N THR A 505 24.83 51.50 -0.47
CA THR A 505 25.27 50.10 -0.30
C THR A 505 25.13 49.64 1.15
N ILE A 506 25.33 50.52 2.14
CA ILE A 506 25.09 50.26 3.56
C ILE A 506 23.60 50.09 3.81
N LYS A 507 22.74 51.02 3.38
CA LYS A 507 21.28 50.89 3.53
C LYS A 507 20.73 49.62 2.87
N ASN A 508 21.24 49.27 1.69
CA ASN A 508 20.87 48.01 1.03
C ASN A 508 21.42 46.77 1.78
N LYS A 509 22.64 46.82 2.35
CA LYS A 509 23.17 45.77 3.23
C LYS A 509 22.38 45.66 4.54
N GLU A 510 21.87 46.76 5.09
CA GLU A 510 21.05 46.79 6.30
C GLU A 510 19.65 46.23 6.03
N PHE A 511 18.99 46.66 4.95
CA PHE A 511 17.71 46.10 4.52
C PHE A 511 17.82 44.60 4.16
N LEU A 512 18.94 44.18 3.54
CA LEU A 512 19.23 42.76 3.30
C LEU A 512 19.57 42.00 4.60
N ARG A 513 20.09 42.67 5.64
CA ARG A 513 20.31 42.07 6.98
C ARG A 513 19.01 41.92 7.78
N THR A 514 18.05 42.84 7.63
CA THR A 514 16.77 42.80 8.36
C THR A 514 15.70 41.95 7.67
N THR A 515 15.62 42.01 6.33
CA THR A 515 14.58 41.28 5.57
C THR A 515 15.11 40.03 4.85
N GLY A 516 16.41 40.00 4.48
CA GLY A 516 16.97 38.96 3.61
C GLY A 516 16.71 39.14 2.11
N PHE A 517 16.06 40.23 1.69
CA PHE A 517 15.71 40.51 0.28
C PHE A 517 15.92 41.98 -0.10
N ILE A 518 15.75 42.30 -1.39
CA ILE A 518 15.54 43.66 -1.89
C ILE A 518 14.44 43.54 -2.97
N PRO A 519 13.25 44.11 -2.77
CA PRO A 519 12.17 44.05 -3.75
C PRO A 519 12.55 44.81 -5.03
N THR A 520 12.15 44.27 -6.18
CA THR A 520 12.39 44.84 -7.50
C THR A 520 11.19 45.60 -8.05
N ILE A 521 9.98 45.31 -7.56
CA ILE A 521 8.73 46.00 -7.93
C ILE A 521 8.30 46.94 -6.80
N THR A 522 8.06 48.22 -7.12
CA THR A 522 7.72 49.25 -6.14
C THR A 522 6.46 50.02 -6.54
N ARG A 523 5.91 50.83 -5.63
CA ARG A 523 4.81 51.77 -5.94
C ARG A 523 5.15 52.78 -7.03
N GLU A 524 6.44 52.99 -7.32
CA GLU A 524 6.88 53.93 -8.36
C GLU A 524 6.93 53.26 -9.74
N THR A 525 7.20 51.95 -9.82
CA THR A 525 7.16 51.20 -11.09
C THR A 525 5.73 50.91 -11.55
N ILE A 526 4.78 50.70 -10.63
CA ILE A 526 3.38 50.32 -10.93
C ILE A 526 2.54 51.52 -11.46
N LYS A 527 2.87 52.75 -11.05
CA LYS A 527 2.01 53.94 -11.23
C LYS A 527 1.78 54.44 -12.67
N LYS A 528 2.27 53.74 -13.69
CA LYS A 528 2.14 54.17 -15.09
C LYS A 528 0.96 53.55 -15.84
N ASP A 529 0.53 52.34 -15.45
CA ASP A 529 -0.15 51.44 -16.38
C ASP A 529 -1.59 51.04 -15.97
N ILE A 530 -2.17 51.70 -14.97
CA ILE A 530 -3.50 51.34 -14.42
C ILE A 530 -4.51 52.48 -14.61
N THR A 531 -5.55 52.23 -15.41
CA THR A 531 -6.72 53.10 -15.59
C THR A 531 -8.01 52.30 -15.44
N GLU A 532 -8.84 52.67 -14.46
CA GLU A 532 -10.13 52.06 -14.09
C GLU A 532 -10.06 50.61 -13.58
N VAL A 533 -10.35 50.41 -12.28
CA VAL A 533 -10.44 49.10 -11.61
C VAL A 533 -11.65 49.09 -10.68
N ASP A 534 -12.38 47.97 -10.65
CA ASP A 534 -13.58 47.79 -9.83
C ASP A 534 -13.27 47.80 -8.32
N GLY A 535 -14.11 48.46 -7.53
CA GLY A 535 -13.75 48.97 -6.19
C GLY A 535 -13.39 47.91 -5.14
N ILE A 536 -13.82 46.67 -5.34
CA ILE A 536 -13.51 45.53 -4.45
C ILE A 536 -12.12 44.94 -4.76
N TYR A 537 -11.68 45.00 -6.02
CA TYR A 537 -10.44 44.37 -6.49
C TYR A 537 -9.25 45.35 -6.56
N TYR A 538 -9.49 46.65 -6.36
CA TYR A 538 -8.48 47.72 -6.38
C TYR A 538 -7.21 47.41 -5.56
N PHE A 539 -7.35 46.79 -4.38
CA PHE A 539 -6.20 46.41 -3.54
C PHE A 539 -5.28 45.37 -4.20
N TYR A 540 -5.84 44.41 -4.94
CA TYR A 540 -5.07 43.38 -5.63
C TYR A 540 -4.34 43.95 -6.86
N GLU A 541 -4.99 44.81 -7.64
CA GLU A 541 -4.39 45.37 -8.86
C GLU A 541 -3.36 46.48 -8.60
N THR A 542 -3.39 47.16 -7.44
CA THR A 542 -2.52 48.34 -7.20
C THR A 542 -1.39 48.15 -6.18
N THR A 543 -1.40 47.09 -5.38
CA THR A 543 -0.41 46.89 -4.31
C THR A 543 0.77 46.00 -4.79
N PRO A 544 2.05 46.43 -4.64
CA PRO A 544 3.21 45.61 -4.99
C PRO A 544 3.24 44.27 -4.22
N PRO A 545 3.76 43.17 -4.79
CA PRO A 545 3.69 41.85 -4.14
C PRO A 545 4.34 41.78 -2.75
N TYR A 546 5.42 42.54 -2.53
CA TYR A 546 6.05 42.68 -1.21
C TYR A 546 5.10 43.26 -0.16
N GLU A 547 4.41 44.35 -0.48
CA GLU A 547 3.49 45.02 0.44
C GLU A 547 2.21 44.19 0.62
N PHE A 548 1.68 43.63 -0.47
CA PHE A 548 0.51 42.76 -0.45
C PHE A 548 0.72 41.53 0.45
N MET A 549 1.87 40.85 0.33
CA MET A 549 2.23 39.75 1.23
C MET A 549 2.52 40.20 2.67
N LYS A 550 2.95 41.45 2.89
CA LYS A 550 3.17 41.99 4.24
C LYS A 550 1.84 42.30 4.94
N ASP A 551 0.90 42.89 4.23
CA ASP A 551 -0.44 43.19 4.74
C ASP A 551 -1.21 41.89 5.05
N LEU A 552 -1.13 40.87 4.17
CA LEU A 552 -1.65 39.52 4.44
C LEU A 552 -1.06 38.86 5.71
N ASN A 553 0.18 39.20 6.06
CA ASN A 553 0.86 38.73 7.28
C ASN A 553 0.66 39.68 8.49
N ASN A 554 -0.40 40.48 8.49
CA ASN A 554 -0.72 41.49 9.52
C ASN A 554 0.44 42.48 9.79
N GLY A 555 1.15 42.88 8.74
CA GLY A 555 2.31 43.78 8.82
C GLY A 555 3.65 43.09 9.07
N SER A 556 3.68 41.76 9.26
CA SER A 556 4.92 41.00 9.46
C SER A 556 5.70 40.85 8.15
N GLU A 557 7.04 40.89 8.20
CA GLU A 557 7.87 40.82 6.99
C GLU A 557 7.68 39.49 6.22
N PRO A 558 7.33 39.52 4.92
CA PRO A 558 7.16 38.31 4.13
C PRO A 558 8.51 37.70 3.73
N PHE A 559 8.57 36.37 3.65
CA PHE A 559 9.82 35.67 3.34
C PHE A 559 10.41 36.08 1.97
N PRO A 560 11.73 36.36 1.88
CA PRO A 560 12.46 36.70 0.66
C PRO A 560 12.13 35.86 -0.58
N THR A 561 12.02 34.55 -0.38
CA THR A 561 11.71 33.59 -1.44
C THR A 561 10.34 33.81 -2.04
N ASN A 562 9.35 34.18 -1.22
CA ASN A 562 7.94 34.25 -1.62
C ASN A 562 7.72 35.48 -2.49
N VAL A 563 8.21 36.63 -2.02
CA VAL A 563 8.20 37.89 -2.75
C VAL A 563 8.92 37.73 -4.08
N LYS A 564 10.13 37.14 -4.08
CA LYS A 564 10.87 36.88 -5.32
C LYS A 564 10.14 35.96 -6.30
N ILE A 565 9.39 34.97 -5.84
CA ILE A 565 8.58 34.11 -6.72
C ILE A 565 7.45 34.92 -7.36
N ALA A 566 6.77 35.80 -6.61
CA ALA A 566 5.72 36.66 -7.14
C ALA A 566 6.26 37.73 -8.11
N GLU A 567 7.40 38.37 -7.80
CA GLU A 567 8.07 39.29 -8.73
C GLU A 567 8.57 38.57 -9.99
N ASP A 568 9.04 37.31 -9.88
CA ASP A 568 9.41 36.48 -11.04
C ASP A 568 8.18 36.17 -11.93
N LEU A 569 6.97 35.98 -11.37
CA LEU A 569 5.75 35.78 -12.17
C LEU A 569 5.38 36.98 -13.02
N ILE A 570 5.59 38.19 -12.50
CA ILE A 570 5.31 39.43 -13.22
C ILE A 570 6.44 39.69 -14.24
N ASN A 571 7.70 39.75 -13.78
CA ASN A 571 8.84 40.21 -14.57
C ASN A 571 9.41 39.19 -15.59
N LYS A 572 8.95 37.93 -15.59
CA LYS A 572 9.47 36.86 -16.48
C LYS A 572 8.41 35.97 -17.13
N PHE A 573 7.17 36.01 -16.64
CA PHE A 573 6.07 35.18 -17.14
C PHE A 573 4.84 36.01 -17.55
N ASP A 574 4.95 37.33 -17.51
CA ASP A 574 3.99 38.34 -17.96
C ASP A 574 2.56 38.15 -17.38
N LEU A 575 2.46 37.72 -16.12
CA LEU A 575 1.18 37.68 -15.41
C LEU A 575 0.83 39.07 -14.82
N PRO A 576 -0.43 39.55 -14.96
CA PRO A 576 -0.89 40.79 -14.33
C PRO A 576 -0.80 40.80 -12.81
N LEU A 577 -0.59 41.98 -12.23
CA LEU A 577 -0.34 42.17 -10.79
C LEU A 577 -1.48 41.63 -9.91
N GLY A 578 -2.75 41.93 -10.20
CA GLY A 578 -3.88 41.40 -9.44
C GLY A 578 -4.04 39.89 -9.56
N VAL A 579 -3.76 39.30 -10.72
CA VAL A 579 -3.75 37.84 -10.90
C VAL A 579 -2.66 37.18 -10.02
N VAL A 580 -1.47 37.79 -9.94
CA VAL A 580 -0.38 37.33 -9.06
C VAL A 580 -0.70 37.51 -7.58
N ASN A 581 -1.37 38.60 -7.20
CA ASN A 581 -1.77 38.84 -5.82
C ASN A 581 -2.90 37.90 -5.36
N VAL A 582 -3.95 37.69 -6.17
CA VAL A 582 -5.02 36.70 -5.88
C VAL A 582 -4.45 35.28 -5.83
N LEU A 583 -3.57 34.91 -6.76
CA LEU A 583 -2.82 33.65 -6.71
C LEU A 583 -2.00 33.53 -5.41
N SER A 584 -1.41 34.62 -4.95
CA SER A 584 -0.55 34.62 -3.77
C SER A 584 -1.34 34.33 -2.49
N GLU A 585 -2.49 34.99 -2.30
CA GLU A 585 -3.43 34.70 -1.21
C GLU A 585 -3.95 33.25 -1.27
N TYR A 586 -4.35 32.79 -2.46
CA TYR A 586 -4.85 31.42 -2.66
C TYR A 586 -3.80 30.36 -2.28
N VAL A 587 -2.52 30.56 -2.63
CA VAL A 587 -1.46 29.60 -2.25
C VAL A 587 -1.15 29.64 -0.76
N LEU A 588 -1.04 30.84 -0.16
CA LEU A 588 -0.73 31.00 1.26
C LEU A 588 -1.84 30.40 2.15
N SER A 589 -3.10 30.66 1.82
CA SER A 589 -4.25 30.07 2.52
C SER A 589 -4.33 28.53 2.34
N ARG A 590 -4.06 28.01 1.13
CA ARG A 590 -4.09 26.56 0.86
C ARG A 590 -2.96 25.76 1.51
N GLN A 591 -1.72 26.27 1.53
CA GLN A 591 -0.56 25.53 2.05
C GLN A 591 -0.19 25.87 3.50
N GLY A 592 -1.05 26.59 4.23
CA GLY A 592 -0.81 26.96 5.63
C GLY A 592 0.39 27.89 5.80
N GLY A 593 0.41 28.99 5.04
CA GLY A 593 1.48 29.99 5.02
C GLY A 593 2.71 29.63 4.20
N LYS A 594 2.74 28.45 3.55
CA LYS A 594 3.85 28.02 2.67
C LYS A 594 3.64 28.52 1.25
N PHE A 595 4.74 28.85 0.56
CA PHE A 595 4.72 29.40 -0.80
C PHE A 595 5.63 28.61 -1.74
N SER A 596 5.31 27.33 -1.94
CA SER A 596 6.21 26.44 -2.70
C SER A 596 6.26 26.81 -4.18
N LYS A 597 7.44 27.24 -4.66
CA LYS A 597 7.70 27.71 -6.03
C LYS A 597 7.01 26.87 -7.11
N ARG A 598 7.23 25.54 -7.10
CA ARG A 598 6.65 24.61 -8.09
C ARG A 598 5.11 24.63 -8.12
N TYR A 599 4.46 24.81 -6.97
CA TYR A 599 2.98 24.85 -6.89
C TYR A 599 2.45 26.20 -7.40
N VAL A 600 3.09 27.30 -7.01
CA VAL A 600 2.82 28.66 -7.51
C VAL A 600 2.96 28.71 -9.03
N GLU A 601 4.09 28.24 -9.58
CA GLU A 601 4.34 28.16 -11.02
C GLU A 601 3.32 27.26 -11.73
N THR A 602 2.89 26.14 -11.12
CA THR A 602 1.89 25.25 -11.73
C THR A 602 0.55 25.97 -11.89
N ILE A 603 0.07 26.66 -10.85
CA ILE A 603 -1.22 27.38 -10.92
C ILE A 603 -1.11 28.61 -11.81
N ALA A 604 -0.01 29.36 -11.76
CA ALA A 604 0.27 30.47 -12.67
C ALA A 604 0.21 30.05 -14.14
N ASN A 605 0.78 28.89 -14.49
CA ASN A 605 0.67 28.33 -15.83
C ASN A 605 -0.78 27.98 -16.21
N THR A 606 -1.59 27.44 -15.28
CA THR A 606 -3.02 27.18 -15.57
C THR A 606 -3.85 28.44 -15.74
N LEU A 607 -3.61 29.49 -14.94
CA LEU A 607 -4.31 30.78 -15.08
C LEU A 607 -3.96 31.45 -16.42
N ARG A 608 -2.66 31.43 -16.81
CA ARG A 608 -2.22 31.92 -18.13
C ARG A 608 -2.78 31.09 -19.30
N GLN A 609 -2.89 29.76 -19.14
CA GLN A 609 -3.54 28.90 -20.15
C GLN A 609 -5.05 29.15 -20.27
N ALA A 610 -5.72 29.54 -19.18
CA ALA A 610 -7.12 29.96 -19.19
C ALA A 610 -7.33 31.39 -19.76
N GLY A 611 -6.25 32.12 -20.07
CA GLY A 611 -6.31 33.48 -20.62
C GLY A 611 -6.67 34.58 -19.62
N ILE A 612 -6.74 34.26 -18.33
CA ILE A 612 -7.18 35.15 -17.24
C ILE A 612 -6.27 36.37 -17.12
N GLN A 613 -6.87 37.58 -17.12
CA GLN A 613 -6.13 38.86 -17.05
C GLN A 613 -6.42 39.68 -15.79
N THR A 614 -7.54 39.44 -15.10
CA THR A 614 -7.97 40.26 -13.95
C THR A 614 -8.01 39.47 -12.64
N ALA A 615 -7.83 40.17 -11.51
CA ALA A 615 -8.01 39.61 -10.17
C ALA A 615 -9.37 38.92 -9.98
N LYS A 616 -10.44 39.47 -10.57
CA LYS A 616 -11.80 38.93 -10.51
C LYS A 616 -11.92 37.56 -11.20
N GLU A 617 -11.48 37.47 -12.45
CA GLU A 617 -11.47 36.20 -13.20
C GLU A 617 -10.60 35.13 -12.51
N ALA A 618 -9.48 35.53 -11.93
CA ALA A 618 -8.62 34.65 -11.15
C ALA A 618 -9.33 34.13 -9.89
N PHE A 619 -10.06 34.98 -9.17
CA PHE A 619 -10.80 34.61 -7.97
C PHE A 619 -11.94 33.63 -8.28
N ASP A 620 -12.73 33.91 -9.32
CA ASP A 620 -13.86 33.05 -9.73
C ASP A 620 -13.37 31.66 -10.17
N TYR A 621 -12.28 31.59 -10.95
CA TYR A 621 -11.68 30.34 -11.41
C TYR A 621 -11.08 29.50 -10.26
N LEU A 622 -10.37 30.14 -9.32
CA LEU A 622 -9.78 29.46 -8.16
C LEU A 622 -10.83 29.04 -7.13
N SER A 623 -11.99 29.72 -7.09
CA SER A 623 -13.14 29.33 -6.28
C SER A 623 -13.84 28.09 -6.84
N LYS A 624 -14.14 28.05 -8.14
CA LYS A 624 -14.76 26.87 -8.78
C LYS A 624 -13.88 25.62 -8.67
N THR A 625 -12.59 25.75 -8.98
CA THR A 625 -11.64 24.63 -8.86
C THR A 625 -11.44 24.19 -7.40
N LYS A 626 -11.69 25.06 -6.40
CA LYS A 626 -11.72 24.65 -4.99
C LYS A 626 -12.88 23.71 -4.68
N GLU A 627 -14.08 24.01 -5.16
CA GLU A 627 -15.28 23.18 -4.93
C GLU A 627 -15.15 21.82 -5.61
N GLU A 628 -14.68 21.79 -6.86
CA GLU A 628 -14.38 20.55 -7.59
C GLU A 628 -13.34 19.67 -6.86
N LEU A 629 -12.27 20.28 -6.32
CA LEU A 629 -11.26 19.56 -5.54
C LEU A 629 -11.80 19.08 -4.19
N GLU A 630 -12.67 19.83 -3.51
CA GLU A 630 -13.32 19.39 -2.29
C GLU A 630 -14.30 18.23 -2.53
N MET A 631 -15.12 18.31 -3.58
CA MET A 631 -15.98 17.21 -4.04
C MET A 631 -15.13 15.96 -4.33
N LYS A 632 -14.06 16.11 -5.12
CA LYS A 632 -13.12 15.03 -5.43
C LYS A 632 -12.41 14.46 -4.20
N SER A 633 -12.16 15.27 -3.17
CA SER A 633 -11.55 14.82 -1.90
C SER A 633 -12.54 14.11 -0.98
N LYS A 634 -13.82 14.48 -1.00
CA LYS A 634 -14.89 13.86 -0.19
C LYS A 634 -15.40 12.56 -0.83
N LEU A 635 -15.49 12.54 -2.16
CA LEU A 635 -16.15 11.49 -2.94
C LEU A 635 -15.18 10.62 -3.77
N GLY A 636 -13.93 11.04 -4.01
CA GLY A 636 -13.04 10.39 -4.99
C GLY A 636 -13.44 10.61 -6.46
N TYR A 637 -14.43 11.48 -6.70
CA TYR A 637 -15.08 11.75 -7.98
C TYR A 637 -15.71 13.15 -7.95
N VAL A 638 -16.00 13.73 -9.11
CA VAL A 638 -16.77 14.97 -9.24
C VAL A 638 -18.05 14.60 -9.99
N PRO A 639 -19.25 14.78 -9.40
CA PRO A 639 -20.51 14.60 -10.11
C PRO A 639 -20.55 15.42 -11.40
N GLN A 640 -21.03 14.82 -12.49
CA GLN A 640 -21.19 15.47 -13.79
C GLN A 640 -22.55 16.17 -13.93
N ILE A 641 -23.56 15.72 -13.18
CA ILE A 641 -24.89 16.32 -13.16
C ILE A 641 -24.96 17.35 -12.03
N THR A 642 -24.96 18.63 -12.37
CA THR A 642 -25.11 19.75 -11.42
C THR A 642 -26.59 20.14 -11.24
N GLN A 643 -26.93 20.87 -10.18
CA GLN A 643 -28.29 21.41 -9.99
C GLN A 643 -28.75 22.29 -11.17
N GLU A 644 -27.82 23.01 -11.81
CA GLU A 644 -28.06 23.85 -12.99
C GLU A 644 -28.57 23.06 -14.22
N GLN A 645 -28.32 21.74 -14.26
CA GLN A 645 -28.76 20.85 -15.34
C GLN A 645 -30.14 20.23 -15.08
N ILE A 646 -30.80 20.53 -13.94
CA ILE A 646 -32.17 20.10 -13.66
C ILE A 646 -33.14 20.99 -14.46
N GLN A 647 -33.25 20.72 -15.76
CA GLN A 647 -34.21 21.37 -16.64
C GLN A 647 -35.65 20.92 -16.34
N SER A 648 -36.60 21.83 -16.57
CA SER A 648 -38.01 21.68 -16.18
C SER A 648 -38.76 20.64 -17.03
N ALA A 649 -38.69 19.37 -16.65
CA ALA A 649 -39.39 18.26 -17.29
C ALA A 649 -39.85 17.20 -16.28
N ASP A 650 -40.96 17.47 -15.60
CA ASP A 650 -42.03 16.51 -15.22
C ASP A 650 -43.08 17.29 -14.40
N ASN A 651 -44.26 17.56 -14.98
CA ASN A 651 -45.31 18.37 -14.35
C ASN A 651 -46.30 17.50 -13.53
N ASP A 652 -45.88 16.29 -13.18
CA ASP A 652 -46.70 15.17 -12.69
C ASP A 652 -46.68 15.03 -11.15
N GLY A 653 -46.62 16.16 -10.44
CA GLY A 653 -46.83 16.29 -8.99
C GLY A 653 -45.71 15.75 -8.06
N GLU A 654 -44.95 14.73 -8.47
CA GLU A 654 -43.94 14.08 -7.62
C GLU A 654 -42.55 14.74 -7.66
N HIS A 655 -42.47 16.01 -7.26
CA HIS A 655 -41.20 16.76 -7.20
C HIS A 655 -40.07 16.08 -6.41
N TYR A 656 -40.37 15.15 -5.49
CA TYR A 656 -39.39 14.48 -4.63
C TYR A 656 -38.24 13.81 -5.39
N TYR A 657 -38.54 13.12 -6.51
CA TYR A 657 -37.54 12.38 -7.29
C TYR A 657 -36.84 13.26 -8.33
N SER A 658 -37.55 14.19 -8.96
CA SER A 658 -37.01 15.00 -10.06
C SER A 658 -36.29 16.29 -9.61
N ALA A 659 -36.48 16.74 -8.36
CA ALA A 659 -35.85 17.97 -7.83
C ALA A 659 -34.47 17.77 -7.20
N LYS A 660 -33.81 16.63 -7.40
CA LYS A 660 -32.44 16.35 -6.90
C LYS A 660 -31.58 15.65 -7.95
N THR A 661 -30.32 16.03 -8.03
CA THR A 661 -29.33 15.25 -8.80
C THR A 661 -29.19 13.84 -8.22
N PRO A 662 -28.77 12.82 -9.01
CA PRO A 662 -28.64 11.46 -8.49
C PRO A 662 -27.61 11.32 -7.35
N TYR A 663 -26.63 12.22 -7.28
CA TYR A 663 -25.69 12.33 -6.15
C TYR A 663 -26.40 12.78 -4.86
N GLU A 664 -27.19 13.85 -4.91
CA GLU A 664 -27.91 14.39 -3.75
C GLU A 664 -29.01 13.44 -3.28
N PHE A 665 -29.68 12.77 -4.21
CA PHE A 665 -30.69 11.75 -3.90
C PHE A 665 -30.07 10.55 -3.19
N LEU A 666 -28.93 10.03 -3.68
CA LEU A 666 -28.14 9.00 -2.98
C LEU A 666 -27.69 9.45 -1.58
N LYS A 667 -27.24 10.70 -1.43
CA LYS A 667 -26.83 11.29 -0.15
C LYS A 667 -27.98 11.42 0.84
N GLN A 668 -29.21 11.65 0.34
CA GLN A 668 -30.41 11.64 1.18
C GLN A 668 -30.77 10.20 1.62
N LEU A 669 -30.74 9.22 0.71
CA LEU A 669 -30.99 7.80 1.02
C LEU A 669 -29.97 7.19 2.01
N SER A 670 -28.77 7.78 2.10
CA SER A 670 -27.73 7.42 3.08
C SER A 670 -27.77 8.29 4.35
N ASN A 671 -28.90 8.91 4.66
CA ASN A 671 -29.14 9.77 5.84
C ASN A 671 -28.10 10.91 5.98
N GLY A 672 -27.66 11.49 4.86
CA GLY A 672 -26.70 12.59 4.80
C GLY A 672 -25.23 12.17 4.73
N THR A 673 -24.91 10.88 4.86
CA THR A 673 -23.52 10.38 4.71
C THR A 673 -23.08 10.39 3.25
N GLU A 674 -21.79 10.60 2.98
CA GLU A 674 -21.30 10.68 1.59
C GLU A 674 -21.48 9.32 0.85
N PRO A 675 -22.20 9.28 -0.29
CA PRO A 675 -22.43 8.04 -1.01
C PRO A 675 -21.16 7.55 -1.73
N ASN A 676 -21.04 6.23 -1.94
CA ASN A 676 -19.88 5.67 -2.63
C ASN A 676 -19.78 6.17 -4.09
N ALA A 677 -18.58 6.61 -4.50
CA ALA A 677 -18.24 7.03 -5.86
C ALA A 677 -18.71 6.05 -6.96
N SER A 678 -18.66 4.74 -6.70
CA SER A 678 -19.15 3.72 -7.66
C SER A 678 -20.65 3.83 -7.89
N ASN A 679 -21.40 4.17 -6.84
CA ASN A 679 -22.86 4.28 -6.86
C ASN A 679 -23.27 5.58 -7.54
N VAL A 680 -22.56 6.69 -7.26
CA VAL A 680 -22.80 7.98 -7.94
C VAL A 680 -22.51 7.87 -9.44
N LYS A 681 -21.36 7.30 -9.84
CA LYS A 681 -21.05 7.06 -11.27
C LYS A 681 -22.08 6.18 -11.97
N LEU A 682 -22.57 5.15 -11.29
CA LEU A 682 -23.64 4.30 -11.80
C LEU A 682 -24.94 5.09 -11.98
N ALA A 683 -25.36 5.83 -10.96
CA ALA A 683 -26.55 6.66 -10.95
C ALA A 683 -26.54 7.75 -12.04
N GLU A 684 -25.42 8.43 -12.24
CA GLU A 684 -25.27 9.41 -13.34
C GLU A 684 -25.26 8.72 -14.72
N SER A 685 -24.64 7.54 -14.85
CA SER A 685 -24.63 6.81 -16.13
C SER A 685 -26.03 6.35 -16.58
N LEU A 686 -26.97 6.15 -15.65
CA LEU A 686 -28.38 5.87 -15.98
C LEU A 686 -29.05 7.03 -16.73
N VAL A 687 -28.66 8.27 -16.41
CA VAL A 687 -29.16 9.48 -17.07
C VAL A 687 -28.35 9.77 -18.33
N LEU A 688 -27.02 9.88 -18.20
CA LEU A 688 -26.12 10.37 -19.25
C LEU A 688 -25.89 9.37 -20.40
N ASN A 689 -25.75 8.07 -20.09
CA ASN A 689 -25.45 7.04 -21.10
C ASN A 689 -26.71 6.27 -21.51
N ASN A 690 -27.60 6.00 -20.55
CA ASN A 690 -28.78 5.16 -20.77
C ASN A 690 -30.06 5.97 -21.05
N GLY A 691 -30.03 7.30 -20.91
CA GLY A 691 -31.13 8.19 -21.35
C GLY A 691 -32.38 8.18 -20.49
N LEU A 692 -32.31 7.70 -19.24
CA LEU A 692 -33.43 7.81 -18.29
C LEU A 692 -33.58 9.25 -17.77
N SER A 693 -34.81 9.69 -17.51
CA SER A 693 -35.06 10.95 -16.80
C SER A 693 -34.53 10.87 -15.36
N ILE A 694 -34.11 12.00 -14.79
CA ILE A 694 -33.52 12.07 -13.43
C ILE A 694 -34.48 11.46 -12.39
N GLY A 695 -35.79 11.76 -12.49
CA GLY A 695 -36.82 11.16 -11.65
C GLY A 695 -36.89 9.65 -11.75
N VAL A 696 -36.96 9.08 -12.96
CA VAL A 696 -37.00 7.61 -13.17
C VAL A 696 -35.71 6.93 -12.71
N ALA A 697 -34.55 7.54 -12.95
CA ALA A 697 -33.28 7.03 -12.42
C ALA A 697 -33.28 7.00 -10.88
N ASN A 698 -33.77 8.05 -10.22
CA ASN A 698 -33.88 8.12 -8.76
C ASN A 698 -34.87 7.08 -8.19
N VAL A 699 -36.01 6.83 -8.84
CA VAL A 699 -36.94 5.74 -8.46
C VAL A 699 -36.26 4.36 -8.55
N LEU A 700 -35.51 4.10 -9.64
CA LEU A 700 -34.76 2.84 -9.79
C LEU A 700 -33.69 2.67 -8.70
N ILE A 701 -32.99 3.75 -8.36
CA ILE A 701 -31.98 3.80 -7.31
C ILE A 701 -32.59 3.46 -5.96
N GLU A 702 -33.67 4.11 -5.54
CA GLU A 702 -34.35 3.85 -4.26
C GLU A 702 -34.81 2.38 -4.15
N TYR A 703 -35.46 1.86 -5.20
CA TYR A 703 -35.93 0.47 -5.23
C TYR A 703 -34.80 -0.55 -5.04
N VAL A 704 -33.69 -0.43 -5.79
CA VAL A 704 -32.58 -1.39 -5.66
C VAL A 704 -31.84 -1.18 -4.33
N TYR A 705 -31.66 0.07 -3.89
CA TYR A 705 -31.01 0.41 -2.63
C TYR A 705 -31.76 -0.20 -1.43
N ASN A 706 -33.09 -0.11 -1.41
CA ASN A 706 -33.93 -0.71 -0.37
C ASN A 706 -33.86 -2.26 -0.41
N ILE A 707 -34.04 -2.88 -1.59
CA ILE A 707 -33.99 -4.34 -1.75
C ILE A 707 -32.61 -4.94 -1.46
N LYS A 708 -31.53 -4.18 -1.64
CA LYS A 708 -30.14 -4.60 -1.41
C LYS A 708 -29.49 -3.94 -0.19
N SER A 709 -30.30 -3.48 0.76
CA SER A 709 -29.85 -3.00 2.08
C SER A 709 -28.72 -1.95 2.00
N GLY A 710 -28.88 -0.95 1.13
CA GLY A 710 -27.92 0.13 0.89
C GLY A 710 -26.92 -0.11 -0.23
N GLN A 711 -26.96 -1.25 -0.92
CA GLN A 711 -26.06 -1.58 -2.03
C GLN A 711 -26.70 -1.33 -3.40
N LEU A 712 -25.88 -1.00 -4.41
CA LEU A 712 -26.32 -0.81 -5.79
C LEU A 712 -25.47 -1.67 -6.74
N PRO A 713 -25.77 -2.98 -6.88
CA PRO A 713 -24.95 -3.90 -7.68
C PRO A 713 -25.08 -3.57 -9.17
N LYS A 714 -24.02 -3.01 -9.76
CA LYS A 714 -23.98 -2.48 -11.14
C LYS A 714 -24.80 -3.29 -12.16
N LYS A 715 -24.46 -4.56 -12.39
CA LYS A 715 -25.16 -5.42 -13.37
C LYS A 715 -26.67 -5.56 -13.11
N TYR A 716 -27.11 -5.56 -11.85
CA TYR A 716 -28.51 -5.71 -11.48
C TYR A 716 -29.30 -4.43 -11.78
N VAL A 717 -28.72 -3.26 -11.47
CA VAL A 717 -29.28 -1.94 -11.80
C VAL A 717 -29.35 -1.77 -13.33
N GLU A 718 -28.25 -2.06 -14.05
CA GLU A 718 -28.19 -1.99 -15.51
C GLU A 718 -29.24 -2.90 -16.18
N THR A 719 -29.43 -4.14 -15.69
CA THR A 719 -30.42 -5.07 -16.25
C THR A 719 -31.85 -4.53 -16.11
N ILE A 720 -32.19 -3.90 -14.99
CA ILE A 720 -33.52 -3.29 -14.80
C ILE A 720 -33.67 -2.03 -15.67
N ALA A 721 -32.63 -1.19 -15.71
CA ALA A 721 -32.62 0.02 -16.56
C ALA A 721 -32.83 -0.32 -18.04
N SER A 722 -32.10 -1.30 -18.60
CA SER A 722 -32.30 -1.74 -19.99
C SER A 722 -33.72 -2.24 -20.24
N ASN A 723 -34.32 -2.99 -19.29
CA ASN A 723 -35.71 -3.43 -19.41
C ASN A 723 -36.68 -2.22 -19.42
N TRP A 724 -36.49 -1.25 -18.53
CA TRP A 724 -37.31 -0.03 -18.49
C TRP A 724 -37.21 0.81 -19.77
N ILE A 725 -36.02 0.85 -20.39
CA ILE A 725 -35.80 1.50 -21.69
C ILE A 725 -36.50 0.74 -22.83
N HIS A 726 -36.44 -0.60 -22.85
CA HIS A 726 -37.20 -1.42 -23.79
C HIS A 726 -38.72 -1.31 -23.59
N GLN A 727 -39.18 -1.13 -22.36
CA GLN A 727 -40.58 -0.84 -22.01
C GLN A 727 -40.96 0.64 -22.20
N ASN A 728 -40.02 1.48 -22.66
CA ASN A 728 -40.20 2.91 -22.93
C ASN A 728 -40.75 3.72 -21.73
N ILE A 729 -40.36 3.33 -20.51
CA ILE A 729 -40.73 4.01 -19.25
C ILE A 729 -39.99 5.35 -19.16
N ARG A 730 -40.74 6.46 -19.05
CA ARG A 730 -40.18 7.83 -19.03
C ARG A 730 -40.61 8.68 -17.83
N THR A 731 -41.77 8.40 -17.23
CA THR A 731 -42.26 9.14 -16.06
C THR A 731 -42.13 8.35 -14.76
N VAL A 732 -42.00 9.07 -13.65
CA VAL A 732 -41.94 8.52 -12.28
C VAL A 732 -43.13 7.60 -11.97
N GLN A 733 -44.34 7.96 -12.43
CA GLN A 733 -45.56 7.18 -12.22
C GLN A 733 -45.50 5.81 -12.93
N GLN A 734 -45.02 5.76 -14.17
CA GLN A 734 -44.84 4.51 -14.92
C GLN A 734 -43.82 3.59 -14.24
N ALA A 735 -42.70 4.16 -13.76
CA ALA A 735 -41.68 3.42 -13.03
C ALA A 735 -42.26 2.78 -11.74
N LYS A 736 -42.99 3.55 -10.93
CA LYS A 736 -43.64 3.04 -9.71
C LYS A 736 -44.66 1.93 -9.98
N ALA A 737 -45.49 2.07 -11.02
CA ALA A 737 -46.48 1.05 -11.38
C ALA A 737 -45.82 -0.31 -11.74
N VAL A 738 -44.73 -0.27 -12.49
CA VAL A 738 -43.95 -1.47 -12.86
C VAL A 738 -43.26 -2.10 -11.63
N LEU A 739 -42.83 -1.29 -10.66
CA LEU A 739 -42.29 -1.81 -9.40
C LEU A 739 -43.36 -2.49 -8.54
N HIS A 740 -44.51 -1.84 -8.33
CA HIS A 740 -45.62 -2.39 -7.54
C HIS A 740 -46.08 -3.75 -8.07
N ASN A 741 -46.31 -3.86 -9.38
CA ASN A 741 -46.72 -5.12 -10.01
C ASN A 741 -45.65 -6.21 -9.88
N LYS A 742 -44.37 -5.83 -9.92
CA LYS A 742 -43.24 -6.75 -9.72
C LYS A 742 -43.09 -7.18 -8.26
N GLU A 743 -43.40 -6.33 -7.29
CA GLU A 743 -43.41 -6.70 -5.87
C GLU A 743 -44.54 -7.67 -5.56
N ALA A 744 -45.76 -7.41 -6.03
CA ALA A 744 -46.88 -8.34 -5.93
C ALA A 744 -46.57 -9.72 -6.56
N ALA A 745 -45.95 -9.76 -7.75
CA ALA A 745 -45.53 -11.01 -8.38
C ALA A 745 -44.44 -11.76 -7.58
N ASN A 746 -43.49 -11.04 -6.95
CA ASN A 746 -42.50 -11.64 -6.06
C ASN A 746 -43.12 -12.16 -4.75
N GLU A 747 -44.17 -11.53 -4.25
CA GLU A 747 -44.92 -11.98 -3.08
C GLU A 747 -45.74 -13.24 -3.38
N MET A 748 -46.46 -13.29 -4.51
CA MET A 748 -47.12 -14.52 -4.99
C MET A 748 -46.11 -15.67 -5.16
N LEU A 749 -44.93 -15.40 -5.73
CA LEU A 749 -43.88 -16.41 -5.87
C LEU A 749 -43.35 -16.93 -4.51
N ARG A 750 -43.34 -16.11 -3.46
CA ARG A 750 -42.96 -16.53 -2.10
C ARG A 750 -44.06 -17.34 -1.41
N ASN A 751 -45.32 -16.91 -1.53
CA ASN A 751 -46.44 -17.49 -0.80
C ASN A 751 -46.97 -18.77 -1.46
N VAL A 752 -46.97 -18.82 -2.80
CA VAL A 752 -47.61 -19.87 -3.61
C VAL A 752 -46.59 -20.75 -4.33
N GLY A 753 -45.36 -20.27 -4.54
CA GLY A 753 -44.31 -20.97 -5.30
C GLY A 753 -44.46 -20.88 -6.82
N TYR A 754 -45.47 -20.16 -7.30
CA TYR A 754 -45.77 -19.95 -8.72
C TYR A 754 -46.45 -18.60 -8.90
N VAL A 755 -46.29 -17.99 -10.09
CA VAL A 755 -47.06 -16.81 -10.50
C VAL A 755 -47.99 -17.28 -11.63
N PRO A 756 -49.32 -17.11 -11.52
CA PRO A 756 -50.24 -17.44 -12.61
C PRO A 756 -49.84 -16.74 -13.91
N THR A 757 -49.88 -17.47 -15.01
CA THR A 757 -49.74 -16.94 -16.37
C THR A 757 -51.05 -16.29 -16.80
N ILE A 758 -52.18 -16.97 -16.55
CA ILE A 758 -53.51 -16.50 -16.97
C ILE A 758 -53.99 -15.46 -15.97
N THR A 759 -53.98 -14.20 -16.39
CA THR A 759 -54.50 -13.07 -15.61
C THR A 759 -55.96 -12.76 -15.94
N GLU A 760 -56.66 -11.99 -15.08
CA GLU A 760 -58.02 -11.50 -15.36
C GLU A 760 -58.14 -10.78 -16.71
N THR A 761 -57.10 -10.03 -17.11
CA THR A 761 -57.09 -9.27 -18.37
C THR A 761 -56.85 -10.17 -19.59
N GLU A 762 -56.06 -11.22 -19.48
CA GLU A 762 -55.96 -12.26 -20.50
C GLU A 762 -57.25 -13.07 -20.61
N LEU A 763 -57.88 -13.40 -19.48
CA LEU A 763 -59.16 -14.10 -19.44
C LEU A 763 -60.26 -13.34 -20.20
N GLN A 764 -60.39 -12.03 -19.96
CA GLN A 764 -61.31 -11.17 -20.69
C GLN A 764 -61.07 -11.19 -22.22
N GLN A 765 -59.80 -11.27 -22.66
CA GLN A 765 -59.45 -11.40 -24.08
C GLN A 765 -59.78 -12.80 -24.65
N MET A 766 -59.63 -13.87 -23.86
CA MET A 766 -59.95 -15.24 -24.28
C MET A 766 -61.45 -15.50 -24.41
N ILE A 767 -62.28 -14.86 -23.58
CA ILE A 767 -63.74 -14.98 -23.61
C ILE A 767 -64.30 -14.20 -24.80
N GLY A 768 -64.03 -12.88 -24.88
CA GLY A 768 -64.62 -11.98 -25.86
C GLY A 768 -66.13 -11.76 -25.68
N ASN A 769 -66.83 -11.33 -26.74
CA ASN A 769 -68.27 -11.08 -26.69
C ASN A 769 -69.07 -12.39 -26.89
N ARG A 770 -69.03 -13.29 -25.91
CA ARG A 770 -69.90 -14.48 -25.86
C ARG A 770 -71.09 -14.23 -24.93
N ASP A 771 -72.26 -14.72 -25.31
CA ASP A 771 -73.39 -14.82 -24.39
C ASP A 771 -73.15 -15.99 -23.43
N ILE A 772 -72.99 -15.68 -22.14
CA ILE A 772 -72.72 -16.67 -21.08
C ILE A 772 -74.00 -16.84 -20.25
N GLU A 773 -74.47 -18.08 -20.11
CA GLU A 773 -75.62 -18.38 -19.26
C GLU A 773 -75.30 -18.07 -17.78
N GLU A 774 -76.19 -17.33 -17.10
CA GLU A 774 -75.98 -16.79 -15.74
C GLU A 774 -75.56 -17.87 -14.71
N GLN A 775 -76.01 -19.12 -14.91
CA GLN A 775 -75.68 -20.27 -14.06
C GLN A 775 -74.23 -20.76 -14.20
N PHE A 776 -73.59 -20.53 -15.35
CA PHE A 776 -72.22 -20.98 -15.65
C PHE A 776 -71.19 -19.85 -15.63
N LYS A 777 -71.66 -18.60 -15.52
CA LYS A 777 -70.88 -17.36 -15.43
C LYS A 777 -69.70 -17.41 -14.46
N GLU A 778 -69.86 -18.08 -13.32
CA GLU A 778 -68.77 -18.27 -12.35
C GLU A 778 -67.59 -19.08 -12.91
N TYR A 779 -67.87 -20.18 -13.62
CA TYR A 779 -66.83 -21.03 -14.20
C TYR A 779 -66.12 -20.32 -15.36
N GLU A 780 -66.85 -19.57 -16.19
CA GLU A 780 -66.26 -18.93 -17.38
C GLU A 780 -65.52 -17.62 -17.07
N MET A 781 -65.98 -16.84 -16.08
CA MET A 781 -65.44 -15.51 -15.76
C MET A 781 -64.36 -15.48 -14.66
N THR A 782 -63.93 -16.63 -14.11
CA THR A 782 -62.85 -16.71 -13.10
C THR A 782 -61.61 -17.39 -13.66
N THR A 783 -60.41 -16.92 -13.30
CA THR A 783 -59.18 -17.62 -13.71
C THR A 783 -59.09 -18.97 -12.99
N PRO A 784 -58.41 -19.99 -13.56
CA PRO A 784 -58.27 -21.27 -12.87
C PRO A 784 -57.53 -21.18 -11.53
N TYR A 785 -56.75 -20.11 -11.31
CA TYR A 785 -56.13 -19.78 -10.03
C TYR A 785 -57.15 -19.26 -9.01
N GLU A 786 -57.96 -18.25 -9.37
CA GLU A 786 -59.05 -17.76 -8.51
C GLU A 786 -60.06 -18.87 -8.17
N PHE A 787 -60.41 -19.70 -9.16
CA PHE A 787 -61.36 -20.79 -9.00
C PHE A 787 -60.83 -21.84 -8.00
N LEU A 788 -59.58 -22.29 -8.17
CA LEU A 788 -58.91 -23.18 -7.19
C LEU A 788 -58.81 -22.55 -5.79
N LYS A 789 -58.55 -21.25 -5.70
CA LYS A 789 -58.49 -20.52 -4.43
C LYS A 789 -59.87 -20.41 -3.76
N LYS A 790 -60.93 -20.19 -4.53
CA LYS A 790 -62.32 -20.14 -4.05
C LYS A 790 -62.79 -21.49 -3.53
N LEU A 791 -62.50 -22.58 -4.24
CA LEU A 791 -62.79 -23.95 -3.79
C LEU A 791 -62.06 -24.29 -2.48
N ASN A 792 -60.83 -23.79 -2.28
CA ASN A 792 -60.08 -23.93 -1.03
C ASN A 792 -60.47 -22.89 0.06
N HIS A 793 -61.69 -22.34 0.02
CA HIS A 793 -62.19 -21.33 0.97
C HIS A 793 -61.31 -20.07 1.11
N GLY A 794 -60.60 -19.69 0.05
CA GLY A 794 -59.68 -18.54 0.03
C GLY A 794 -58.22 -18.87 0.34
N VAL A 795 -57.90 -20.10 0.74
CA VAL A 795 -56.52 -20.55 0.98
C VAL A 795 -55.78 -20.72 -0.35
N GLU A 796 -54.51 -20.29 -0.39
CA GLU A 796 -53.71 -20.33 -1.63
C GLU A 796 -53.54 -21.76 -2.17
N PRO A 797 -53.89 -22.02 -3.44
CA PRO A 797 -53.77 -23.35 -4.03
C PRO A 797 -52.32 -23.70 -4.37
N TYR A 798 -51.91 -24.94 -4.14
CA TYR A 798 -50.55 -25.42 -4.43
C TYR A 798 -50.14 -25.16 -5.89
N ALA A 799 -48.91 -24.67 -6.11
CA ALA A 799 -48.31 -24.43 -7.44
C ALA A 799 -48.55 -25.56 -8.46
N ASN A 800 -48.43 -26.82 -8.05
CA ASN A 800 -48.65 -27.99 -8.92
C ASN A 800 -50.08 -28.05 -9.49
N ASN A 801 -51.08 -27.59 -8.74
CA ASN A 801 -52.47 -27.56 -9.17
C ASN A 801 -52.71 -26.40 -10.15
N ILE A 802 -52.12 -25.22 -9.90
CA ILE A 802 -52.20 -24.07 -10.80
C ILE A 802 -51.52 -24.39 -12.14
N GLN A 803 -50.30 -24.94 -12.11
CA GLN A 803 -49.57 -25.36 -13.32
C GLN A 803 -50.31 -26.46 -14.10
N LEU A 804 -51.03 -27.35 -13.40
CA LEU A 804 -51.88 -28.33 -14.06
C LEU A 804 -53.07 -27.66 -14.74
N ALA A 805 -53.76 -26.76 -14.05
CA ALA A 805 -54.88 -25.98 -14.60
C ALA A 805 -54.48 -25.15 -15.82
N GLU A 806 -53.38 -24.40 -15.76
CA GLU A 806 -52.89 -23.62 -16.91
C GLU A 806 -52.38 -24.51 -18.05
N LYS A 807 -51.89 -25.72 -17.77
CA LYS A 807 -51.57 -26.73 -18.79
C LYS A 807 -52.83 -27.24 -19.50
N LEU A 808 -53.98 -27.34 -18.82
CA LEU A 808 -55.25 -27.72 -19.46
C LEU A 808 -55.65 -26.69 -20.53
N VAL A 809 -55.62 -25.40 -20.18
CA VAL A 809 -55.90 -24.31 -21.13
C VAL A 809 -54.86 -24.27 -22.25
N HIS A 810 -53.57 -24.15 -21.92
CA HIS A 810 -52.54 -23.89 -22.92
C HIS A 810 -52.19 -25.08 -23.82
N ARG A 811 -52.18 -26.31 -23.29
CA ARG A 811 -51.73 -27.51 -24.02
C ARG A 811 -52.87 -28.38 -24.53
N TYR A 812 -53.93 -28.58 -23.75
CA TYR A 812 -55.10 -29.37 -24.18
C TYR A 812 -56.16 -28.51 -24.90
N LYS A 813 -55.96 -27.18 -24.95
CA LYS A 813 -56.83 -26.20 -25.61
C LYS A 813 -58.27 -26.20 -25.07
N LEU A 814 -58.43 -26.60 -23.80
CA LEU A 814 -59.71 -26.51 -23.12
C LEU A 814 -60.03 -25.04 -22.79
N PRO A 815 -61.27 -24.56 -23.01
CA PRO A 815 -61.73 -23.28 -22.49
C PRO A 815 -61.54 -23.19 -20.97
N VAL A 816 -61.46 -21.96 -20.43
CA VAL A 816 -61.29 -21.74 -18.98
C VAL A 816 -62.48 -22.28 -18.18
N GLY A 817 -63.72 -22.04 -18.64
CA GLY A 817 -64.92 -22.64 -18.05
C GLY A 817 -64.91 -24.18 -18.02
N VAL A 818 -64.59 -24.81 -19.15
CA VAL A 818 -64.42 -26.28 -19.26
C VAL A 818 -63.31 -26.80 -18.33
N THR A 819 -62.23 -26.02 -18.17
CA THR A 819 -61.11 -26.34 -17.27
C THR A 819 -61.53 -26.28 -15.80
N ASN A 820 -62.30 -25.26 -15.41
CA ASN A 820 -62.81 -25.09 -14.04
C ASN A 820 -63.79 -26.21 -13.67
N VAL A 821 -64.72 -26.57 -14.58
CA VAL A 821 -65.63 -27.73 -14.40
C VAL A 821 -64.85 -29.06 -14.30
N LEU A 822 -63.78 -29.24 -15.07
CA LEU A 822 -62.91 -30.44 -14.99
C LEU A 822 -62.18 -30.53 -13.63
N ILE A 823 -61.72 -29.39 -13.11
CA ILE A 823 -61.02 -29.30 -11.82
C ILE A 823 -61.95 -29.72 -10.67
N GLU A 824 -63.16 -29.14 -10.61
CA GLU A 824 -64.15 -29.48 -9.59
C GLU A 824 -64.56 -30.96 -9.64
N TYR A 825 -64.89 -31.46 -10.84
CA TYR A 825 -65.27 -32.87 -11.07
C TYR A 825 -64.21 -33.87 -10.55
N VAL A 826 -62.92 -33.59 -10.75
CA VAL A 826 -61.86 -34.48 -10.27
C VAL A 826 -61.62 -34.34 -8.77
N LEU A 827 -61.73 -33.12 -8.20
CA LEU A 827 -61.63 -32.90 -6.75
C LEU A 827 -62.70 -33.69 -6.00
N GLU A 828 -63.94 -33.69 -6.49
CA GLU A 828 -65.07 -34.43 -5.93
C GLU A 828 -64.85 -35.96 -5.97
N ILE A 829 -64.33 -36.49 -7.09
CA ILE A 829 -64.10 -37.94 -7.29
C ILE A 829 -62.80 -38.47 -6.63
N LYS A 830 -61.95 -37.58 -6.08
CA LYS A 830 -60.63 -37.94 -5.54
C LYS A 830 -60.34 -37.35 -4.16
N ASP A 831 -61.38 -37.17 -3.34
CA ASP A 831 -61.27 -36.72 -1.94
C ASP A 831 -60.45 -35.42 -1.79
N GLY A 832 -60.76 -34.41 -2.63
CA GLY A 832 -60.08 -33.11 -2.64
C GLY A 832 -58.68 -33.11 -3.26
N LYS A 833 -58.31 -34.13 -4.04
CA LYS A 833 -56.99 -34.25 -4.69
C LYS A 833 -57.10 -34.08 -6.20
N LEU A 834 -56.01 -33.61 -6.83
CA LEU A 834 -55.87 -33.50 -8.29
C LEU A 834 -54.71 -34.39 -8.79
N PRO A 835 -54.92 -35.71 -8.97
CA PRO A 835 -53.85 -36.61 -9.44
C PRO A 835 -53.54 -36.33 -10.90
N ARG A 836 -52.35 -35.75 -11.16
CA ARG A 836 -51.92 -35.27 -12.49
C ARG A 836 -52.26 -36.20 -13.65
N ALA A 837 -51.88 -37.48 -13.56
CA ALA A 837 -52.11 -38.45 -14.64
C ALA A 837 -53.60 -38.69 -14.91
N TYR A 838 -54.45 -38.69 -13.87
CA TYR A 838 -55.89 -38.88 -14.00
C TYR A 838 -56.55 -37.66 -14.67
N VAL A 839 -56.23 -36.46 -14.19
CA VAL A 839 -56.68 -35.19 -14.80
C VAL A 839 -56.26 -35.11 -16.27
N GLU A 840 -54.99 -35.42 -16.59
CA GLU A 840 -54.48 -35.36 -17.96
C GLU A 840 -55.13 -36.41 -18.90
N THR A 841 -55.57 -37.58 -18.40
CA THR A 841 -56.34 -38.54 -19.21
C THR A 841 -57.77 -38.09 -19.49
N ILE A 842 -58.43 -37.44 -18.53
CA ILE A 842 -59.79 -36.90 -18.75
C ILE A 842 -59.72 -35.69 -19.68
N ALA A 843 -58.72 -34.83 -19.52
CA ALA A 843 -58.46 -33.67 -20.38
C ALA A 843 -58.25 -34.06 -21.86
N ASP A 844 -57.50 -35.12 -22.13
CA ASP A 844 -57.31 -35.63 -23.50
C ASP A 844 -58.63 -36.15 -24.10
N SER A 845 -59.47 -36.81 -23.29
CA SER A 845 -60.81 -37.26 -23.67
C SER A 845 -61.76 -36.08 -23.96
N TRP A 846 -61.73 -35.03 -23.13
CA TRP A 846 -62.57 -33.83 -23.28
C TRP A 846 -62.12 -32.95 -24.44
N SER A 847 -60.81 -32.83 -24.67
CA SER A 847 -60.22 -32.14 -25.83
C SER A 847 -60.68 -32.80 -27.13
N ARG A 848 -60.64 -34.14 -27.23
CA ARG A 848 -61.18 -34.90 -28.38
C ARG A 848 -62.70 -34.74 -28.58
N LYS A 849 -63.45 -34.42 -27.52
CA LYS A 849 -64.90 -34.15 -27.58
C LYS A 849 -65.24 -32.70 -27.96
N ASN A 850 -64.25 -31.79 -28.00
CA ASN A 850 -64.42 -30.38 -28.36
C ASN A 850 -65.52 -29.65 -27.54
N PHE A 851 -65.55 -29.81 -26.21
CA PHE A 851 -66.40 -28.99 -25.35
C PHE A 851 -66.00 -27.51 -25.43
N VAL A 852 -66.96 -26.62 -25.69
CA VAL A 852 -66.72 -25.19 -25.97
C VAL A 852 -67.14 -24.30 -24.81
N THR A 853 -68.13 -24.72 -24.04
CA THR A 853 -68.70 -24.02 -22.89
C THR A 853 -68.60 -24.86 -21.61
N ALA A 854 -68.63 -24.21 -20.45
CA ALA A 854 -68.74 -24.89 -19.15
C ALA A 854 -69.99 -25.78 -19.05
N LYS A 855 -71.07 -25.42 -19.75
CA LYS A 855 -72.33 -26.17 -19.82
C LYS A 855 -72.15 -27.54 -20.47
N ASP A 856 -71.52 -27.60 -21.65
CA ASP A 856 -71.25 -28.86 -22.37
C ASP A 856 -70.50 -29.86 -21.47
N ALA A 857 -69.54 -29.35 -20.72
CA ALA A 857 -68.73 -30.11 -19.78
C ALA A 857 -69.54 -30.58 -18.55
N ALA A 858 -70.39 -29.72 -17.98
CA ALA A 858 -71.21 -30.03 -16.82
C ALA A 858 -72.29 -31.08 -17.12
N GLU A 859 -72.95 -30.99 -18.28
CA GLU A 859 -73.91 -32.00 -18.74
C GLU A 859 -73.24 -33.36 -18.95
N HIS A 860 -72.04 -33.39 -19.54
CA HIS A 860 -71.24 -34.62 -19.66
C HIS A 860 -70.82 -35.19 -18.29
N VAL A 861 -70.44 -34.34 -17.34
CA VAL A 861 -70.11 -34.75 -15.95
C VAL A 861 -71.30 -35.41 -15.27
N ALA A 862 -72.49 -34.84 -15.36
CA ALA A 862 -73.70 -35.42 -14.77
C ALA A 862 -73.96 -36.84 -15.31
N MET A 863 -73.84 -37.04 -16.62
CA MET A 863 -74.01 -38.34 -17.27
C MET A 863 -72.93 -39.36 -16.85
N GLU A 864 -71.67 -38.97 -16.69
CA GLU A 864 -70.63 -39.90 -16.16
C GLU A 864 -70.86 -40.27 -14.69
N LYS A 865 -71.33 -39.33 -13.84
CA LYS A 865 -71.69 -39.64 -12.45
C LYS A 865 -72.80 -40.69 -12.37
N GLU A 866 -73.87 -40.52 -13.14
CA GLU A 866 -74.98 -41.50 -13.19
C GLU A 866 -74.51 -42.88 -13.70
N ASN A 867 -73.69 -42.89 -14.75
CA ASN A 867 -73.12 -44.14 -15.27
C ASN A 867 -72.11 -44.77 -14.30
N TYR A 868 -71.39 -43.98 -13.49
CA TYR A 868 -70.48 -44.50 -12.46
C TYR A 868 -71.24 -45.16 -11.31
N ALA A 869 -72.35 -44.56 -10.85
CA ALA A 869 -73.22 -45.14 -9.82
C ALA A 869 -73.76 -46.51 -10.23
N LYS A 870 -74.35 -46.62 -11.44
CA LYS A 870 -74.85 -47.90 -11.99
C LYS A 870 -73.76 -48.97 -12.07
N ARG A 871 -72.52 -48.58 -12.42
CA ARG A 871 -71.36 -49.49 -12.48
C ARG A 871 -70.85 -49.94 -11.10
N GLN A 872 -71.17 -49.25 -10.00
CA GLN A 872 -70.90 -49.69 -8.63
C GLN A 872 -71.93 -50.75 -8.19
N GLU A 873 -73.22 -50.48 -8.40
CA GLU A 873 -74.32 -51.41 -8.09
C GLU A 873 -74.17 -52.76 -8.83
N GLU A 874 -73.69 -52.74 -10.09
CA GLU A 874 -73.36 -53.93 -10.87
C GLU A 874 -72.12 -54.70 -10.38
N GLN A 875 -71.24 -54.10 -9.57
CA GLN A 875 -70.05 -54.76 -9.03
C GLN A 875 -70.30 -55.41 -7.67
N GLU A 876 -71.07 -54.79 -6.77
CA GLU A 876 -71.42 -55.42 -5.49
C GLU A 876 -72.26 -56.70 -5.66
N ASN A 877 -73.09 -56.76 -6.71
CA ASN A 877 -73.96 -57.90 -7.00
C ASN A 877 -73.26 -59.11 -7.69
N ARG A 878 -71.92 -59.16 -7.79
CA ARG A 878 -71.20 -60.28 -8.43
C ARG A 878 -70.63 -61.31 -7.42
N PRO A 879 -71.02 -62.61 -7.50
CA PRO A 879 -70.44 -63.63 -6.64
C PRO A 879 -68.96 -63.89 -6.97
N ARG A 880 -68.09 -63.86 -5.96
CA ARG A 880 -66.63 -63.99 -6.11
C ARG A 880 -66.19 -65.41 -6.48
N SER A 881 -65.74 -65.60 -7.71
CA SER A 881 -65.01 -66.82 -8.13
C SER A 881 -63.55 -66.79 -7.66
N LYS A 882 -63.06 -67.88 -7.07
CA LYS A 882 -61.67 -68.03 -6.57
C LYS A 882 -60.79 -68.78 -7.58
N TRP A 883 -60.04 -68.05 -8.42
CA TRP A 883 -58.91 -68.60 -9.17
C TRP A 883 -57.73 -67.63 -9.20
N GLY A 884 -56.73 -67.88 -8.35
CA GLY A 884 -55.42 -67.23 -8.40
C GLY A 884 -54.35 -68.27 -8.73
N ARG A 885 -53.49 -68.00 -9.70
CA ARG A 885 -52.43 -68.93 -10.13
C ARG A 885 -51.26 -68.86 -9.15
N VAL A 886 -50.86 -70.01 -8.60
CA VAL A 886 -49.74 -70.13 -7.66
C VAL A 886 -48.51 -70.67 -8.38
N GLU A 887 -47.41 -69.94 -8.31
CA GLU A 887 -46.08 -70.44 -8.69
C GLU A 887 -45.42 -71.08 -7.45
N GLN A 888 -44.73 -72.21 -7.62
CA GLN A 888 -44.21 -73.00 -6.49
C GLN A 888 -42.79 -72.56 -6.09
N ILE A 889 -42.58 -72.44 -4.78
CA ILE A 889 -41.30 -72.09 -4.15
C ILE A 889 -40.62 -73.40 -3.68
N PRO A 890 -39.31 -73.61 -3.94
CA PRO A 890 -38.58 -74.81 -3.50
C PRO A 890 -38.62 -75.06 -1.99
N ASP A 891 -38.64 -76.34 -1.60
CA ASP A 891 -39.06 -76.78 -0.26
C ASP A 891 -38.20 -76.30 0.91
N TRP A 892 -36.93 -75.97 0.70
CA TRP A 892 -36.03 -75.48 1.77
C TRP A 892 -36.46 -74.15 2.40
N PHE A 893 -37.40 -73.42 1.77
CA PHE A 893 -37.91 -72.14 2.28
C PHE A 893 -38.92 -72.28 3.44
N LYS A 894 -39.34 -73.50 3.80
CA LYS A 894 -40.55 -73.73 4.62
C LYS A 894 -40.36 -73.76 6.14
N GLU A 895 -39.14 -73.89 6.66
CA GLU A 895 -38.92 -74.35 8.05
C GLU A 895 -38.56 -73.28 9.11
N ARG A 896 -38.66 -71.97 8.82
CA ARG A 896 -38.20 -70.94 9.80
C ARG A 896 -39.26 -70.39 10.76
N ASN A 897 -40.54 -70.33 10.38
CA ASN A 897 -41.57 -69.57 11.11
C ASN A 897 -42.83 -70.40 11.45
N GLU A 898 -42.73 -71.36 12.37
CA GLU A 898 -43.90 -71.87 13.10
C GLU A 898 -44.08 -71.11 14.43
N GLN A 899 -45.33 -71.03 14.94
CA GLN A 899 -45.79 -70.30 16.16
C GLN A 899 -45.84 -68.75 15.97
N ILE A 900 -46.92 -68.07 15.52
CA ILE A 900 -48.39 -68.13 15.84
C ILE A 900 -48.66 -67.81 17.33
N PRO A 901 -49.67 -66.98 17.74
CA PRO A 901 -50.70 -66.15 17.04
C PRO A 901 -50.45 -64.62 17.19
N SER A 902 -51.13 -63.61 16.60
CA SER A 902 -52.45 -63.33 15.97
C SER A 902 -53.38 -62.40 16.81
N ASN A 903 -54.15 -61.54 16.10
CA ASN A 903 -55.20 -60.58 16.55
C ASN A 903 -54.75 -59.17 17.02
N ASP A 904 -55.57 -58.11 16.91
CA ASP A 904 -56.50 -57.69 15.83
C ASP A 904 -56.83 -56.18 15.98
N SER A 905 -57.35 -55.55 14.91
CA SER A 905 -58.15 -54.30 14.84
C SER A 905 -57.90 -53.13 15.81
N SER A 906 -57.49 -51.99 15.22
CA SER A 906 -57.89 -50.59 15.54
C SER A 906 -57.69 -49.98 16.94
N GLN A 907 -56.92 -48.87 17.00
CA GLN A 907 -57.31 -47.61 17.66
C GLN A 907 -56.38 -46.44 17.28
N GLN A 908 -56.77 -45.20 17.61
CA GLN A 908 -55.96 -43.98 17.45
C GLN A 908 -54.88 -43.88 18.55
N PRO A 909 -53.82 -43.06 18.36
CA PRO A 909 -52.74 -42.94 19.34
C PRO A 909 -53.16 -42.08 20.55
N ASP A 910 -53.61 -42.72 21.62
CA ASP A 910 -53.68 -42.09 22.94
C ASP A 910 -52.27 -41.80 23.52
N SER A 911 -52.21 -40.85 24.45
CA SER A 911 -50.96 -40.27 24.94
C SER A 911 -50.10 -41.24 25.75
N ILE A 912 -48.81 -41.33 25.40
CA ILE A 912 -47.82 -42.02 26.22
C ILE A 912 -47.45 -41.12 27.42
N ASP A 913 -47.80 -41.57 28.61
CA ASP A 913 -47.43 -40.94 29.88
C ASP A 913 -45.91 -41.05 30.13
N PHE A 914 -45.20 -39.95 29.89
CA PHE A 914 -43.75 -39.84 30.05
C PHE A 914 -43.28 -40.01 31.51
N GLU A 915 -44.12 -39.72 32.50
CA GLU A 915 -43.75 -39.82 33.93
C GLU A 915 -43.46 -41.29 34.30
N LYS A 916 -44.21 -42.22 33.71
CA LYS A 916 -44.14 -43.66 34.00
C LYS A 916 -42.89 -44.31 33.43
N GLU A 917 -42.49 -43.98 32.21
CA GLU A 917 -41.24 -44.51 31.62
C GLU A 917 -40.01 -43.76 32.19
N ARG A 918 -40.14 -42.48 32.58
CA ARG A 918 -39.12 -41.76 33.37
C ARG A 918 -38.83 -42.48 34.69
N LEU A 919 -39.85 -42.85 35.46
CA LEU A 919 -39.70 -43.64 36.70
C LEU A 919 -39.02 -44.98 36.43
N ARG A 920 -39.41 -45.68 35.37
CA ARG A 920 -38.82 -46.97 34.96
C ARG A 920 -37.35 -46.87 34.53
N ILE A 921 -36.94 -45.72 33.98
CA ILE A 921 -35.56 -45.41 33.63
C ILE A 921 -34.74 -45.04 34.89
N LEU A 922 -35.31 -44.29 35.84
CA LEU A 922 -34.69 -43.99 37.13
C LEU A 922 -34.45 -45.26 37.97
N GLU A 923 -35.44 -46.16 38.01
CA GLU A 923 -35.34 -47.46 38.69
C GLU A 923 -34.23 -48.35 38.06
N LYS A 924 -34.06 -48.30 36.73
CA LYS A 924 -32.94 -48.93 36.02
C LYS A 924 -31.58 -48.24 36.21
N LEU A 925 -31.55 -46.99 36.66
CA LEU A 925 -30.33 -46.21 36.89
C LEU A 925 -29.86 -46.20 38.36
N GLY A 926 -30.56 -46.89 39.25
CA GLY A 926 -30.05 -47.21 40.60
C GLY A 926 -29.89 -46.02 41.54
N ARG A 927 -30.59 -44.90 41.29
CA ARG A 927 -30.65 -43.75 42.22
C ARG A 927 -32.07 -43.57 42.75
N LYS A 928 -32.18 -43.52 44.08
CA LYS A 928 -33.40 -43.08 44.77
C LYS A 928 -33.25 -41.62 45.17
N GLU A 929 -33.82 -40.73 44.38
CA GLU A 929 -34.45 -39.43 44.73
C GLU A 929 -34.98 -38.78 43.45
#